data_AF-A0A2E7MXF3-F1
#
_entry.id   AF-A0A2E7MXF3-F1
#
_cell.length_a   1.000
_cell.length_b   1.000
_cell.length_c   1.000
_cell.angle_alpha   90.00
_cell.angle_beta   90.00
_cell.angle_gamma   90.00
#
_symmetry.space_group_name_H-M   'P 1'
#
loop_
_entity.id
_entity.type
_entity.pdbx_description
1 polymer ?
#
loop_
_entity_poly.entity_id
_entity_poly.type
_entity_poly.pdbx_seq_one_letter_code
_entity_poly.pdbx_strand_id
1 'polypeptide(L)'
;MARGEYTRTPHQNRKFRDPGPYEAVVVNHLDVRYMGGLEVELIKYAGSGGTPEKGGELVQVRYLSPFYGITPASGLTPNDGYQNTQKSYGMWAVPPDIGTRVLVIFAEGNPNLGYWIGCIPDDYMNFMVPDGRASTEQTTALTPENIKGAKLPVGEYNKAFEDGSLVDPTLFEKPYNKDFTEVLETQGLLFDESRGTTTSSARREMPSMVFGISTPGPLDKRDGSPQVTIGPADDKVNVPYNRLGGSSLVMDDGDPSFIRKTHPEDGPPIYMNLMKEETGGKFTIPQNELVRLRTRTGHQILMHNSEDLIYIGNARGTTWIEMTSDGKIDIHAQDSVSIMTDNDLNITAERDINFEAGRNINMKATARYSKGEPIDTKGLESGRIHLEAQHNHNLLVGKDSKITVVGNMHTGVGENQFISSGKYLHVNTGQDNRFTAGGYTHLHSGKEHRETATFIHMNGPGAAVANQADLVKQLETVQLPYIFPGTLNPVAYDSILTRAPQHEPWPHHENLDPTAFKKPETDREQPGGLPTSERVLTPDTFFKNKGGRISSAFVSGSGGNLDSGYQSTAGGTGSGVGTTPIDDYSSNFEFSEELGSLSSKYESKGNPTAIGFDKTGGWSYGTYQLATRPGAFKGYMRYLKAKHKQVYEVLQTAGGNSAAMNGIDTFRETWQLAMSEKDKAETQHAYAVIQYFVPAADKVTNSTGIDVRLKSKTLQDVLWSTSVQHGAGGCNKIFKRAIQRCGTKTPTDDALIVAVYNERAADNGRKYFGSSNNNIRQSVVKRFNNEKLDALKSLELELKAATQAQQGSTPGAVTLPVGPQ
;
A
#
# COMPACT_ATOMS: atom_id res chain seq x y z
N MET A 1 54.87 -20.71 -5.90
CA MET A 1 55.80 -21.07 -6.98
C MET A 1 55.97 -22.58 -6.99
N ALA A 2 55.37 -23.26 -7.96
CA ALA A 2 55.60 -24.68 -8.23
C ALA A 2 55.95 -24.80 -9.73
N ARG A 3 57.09 -25.43 -10.01
CA ARG A 3 57.58 -25.70 -11.38
C ARG A 3 57.01 -27.05 -11.82
N GLY A 4 56.10 -27.05 -12.78
CA GLY A 4 55.63 -28.26 -13.48
C GLY A 4 56.33 -28.37 -14.84
N GLU A 5 57.08 -29.45 -15.05
CA GLU A 5 57.67 -29.80 -16.35
C GLU A 5 56.57 -30.33 -17.28
N TYR A 6 56.27 -29.61 -18.36
CA TYR A 6 55.38 -30.06 -19.44
C TYR A 6 56.15 -30.97 -20.41
N THR A 7 55.78 -32.24 -20.52
CA THR A 7 56.25 -33.14 -21.59
C THR A 7 55.34 -32.98 -22.82
N ARG A 8 55.89 -32.49 -23.94
CA ARG A 8 55.19 -32.39 -25.24
C ARG A 8 55.18 -33.76 -25.94
N THR A 9 54.00 -34.33 -26.16
CA THR A 9 53.80 -35.49 -27.06
C THR A 9 53.89 -35.04 -28.53
N PRO A 10 54.47 -35.82 -29.46
CA PRO A 10 54.66 -35.40 -30.85
C PRO A 10 53.33 -35.24 -31.60
N HIS A 11 53.24 -34.16 -32.39
CA HIS A 11 52.05 -33.71 -33.10
C HIS A 11 51.78 -34.55 -34.36
N GLN A 12 50.69 -35.31 -34.39
CA GLN A 12 50.07 -35.72 -35.66
C GLN A 12 49.11 -34.63 -36.13
N ASN A 13 49.20 -34.24 -37.41
CA ASN A 13 48.24 -33.35 -38.08
C ASN A 13 46.87 -34.03 -38.15
N ARG A 14 46.07 -33.90 -37.10
CA ARG A 14 44.73 -34.46 -37.01
C ARG A 14 43.71 -33.36 -37.31
N LYS A 15 43.04 -33.46 -38.44
CA LYS A 15 41.86 -32.65 -38.78
C LYS A 15 40.62 -33.40 -38.29
N PHE A 16 39.69 -32.72 -37.63
CA PHE A 16 38.37 -33.30 -37.39
C PHE A 16 37.67 -33.55 -38.73
N ARG A 17 37.13 -34.76 -38.91
CA ARG A 17 36.62 -35.26 -40.20
C ARG A 17 35.24 -34.69 -40.55
N ASP A 18 34.47 -34.29 -39.54
CA ASP A 18 33.11 -33.79 -39.69
C ASP A 18 33.07 -32.26 -39.43
N PRO A 19 32.68 -31.44 -40.42
CA PRO A 19 32.61 -30.00 -40.26
C PRO A 19 31.29 -29.61 -39.56
N GLY A 20 31.33 -29.43 -38.24
CA GLY A 20 30.18 -28.95 -37.46
C GLY A 20 30.58 -28.44 -36.08
N PRO A 21 29.68 -27.75 -35.35
CA PRO A 21 29.87 -27.47 -33.93
C PRO A 21 29.83 -28.75 -33.09
N TYR A 22 30.61 -28.76 -32.02
CA TYR A 22 30.72 -29.87 -31.07
C TYR A 22 30.20 -29.45 -29.70
N GLU A 23 29.50 -30.34 -29.02
CA GLU A 23 29.13 -30.15 -27.61
C GLU A 23 30.33 -30.50 -26.72
N ALA A 24 30.59 -29.64 -25.74
CA ALA A 24 31.69 -29.81 -24.81
C ALA A 24 31.29 -29.37 -23.40
N VAL A 25 31.98 -29.91 -22.40
CA VAL A 25 31.81 -29.49 -20.99
C VAL A 25 33.04 -28.69 -20.56
N VAL A 26 32.83 -27.55 -19.91
CA VAL A 26 33.93 -26.77 -19.33
C VAL A 26 34.55 -27.53 -18.17
N VAL A 27 35.86 -27.78 -18.22
CA VAL A 27 36.60 -28.49 -17.15
C VAL A 27 37.56 -27.60 -16.38
N ASN A 28 38.04 -26.51 -17.00
CA ASN A 28 39.00 -25.59 -16.40
C ASN A 28 38.91 -24.18 -17.04
N HIS A 29 39.20 -23.16 -16.24
CA HIS A 29 39.29 -21.74 -16.64
C HIS A 29 40.74 -21.25 -16.81
N LEU A 30 41.73 -22.15 -16.87
CA LEU A 30 43.14 -21.79 -16.94
C LEU A 30 43.48 -21.09 -18.28
N ASP A 31 43.28 -19.78 -18.32
CA ASP A 31 43.63 -18.91 -19.43
C ASP A 31 44.75 -17.95 -19.01
N VAL A 32 45.99 -18.32 -19.31
CA VAL A 32 47.18 -17.51 -19.02
C VAL A 32 47.21 -16.19 -19.81
N ARG A 33 46.36 -16.02 -20.82
CA ARG A 33 46.31 -14.82 -21.68
C ARG A 33 45.21 -13.84 -21.27
N TYR A 34 44.31 -14.22 -20.36
CA TYR A 34 43.16 -13.40 -19.95
C TYR A 34 42.26 -12.97 -21.14
N MET A 35 42.08 -13.85 -22.12
CA MET A 35 41.28 -13.68 -23.33
C MET A 35 39.94 -14.43 -23.29
N GLY A 36 39.53 -14.96 -22.13
CA GLY A 36 38.29 -15.72 -21.96
C GLY A 36 38.37 -17.15 -22.49
N GLY A 37 39.58 -17.69 -22.61
CA GLY A 37 39.81 -19.08 -23.02
C GLY A 37 39.29 -20.09 -22.00
N LEU A 38 38.88 -21.25 -22.49
CA LEU A 38 38.37 -22.36 -21.69
C LEU A 38 39.10 -23.65 -22.08
N GLU A 39 39.35 -24.51 -21.10
CA GLU A 39 39.61 -25.92 -21.37
C GLU A 39 38.30 -26.68 -21.32
N VAL A 40 37.99 -27.40 -22.40
CA VAL A 40 36.74 -28.15 -22.53
C VAL A 40 37.01 -29.61 -22.86
N GLU A 41 36.12 -30.48 -22.40
CA GLU A 41 36.09 -31.89 -22.77
C GLU A 41 35.00 -32.11 -23.82
N LEU A 42 35.38 -32.60 -25.02
CA LEU A 42 34.43 -32.89 -26.10
C LEU A 42 33.55 -34.10 -25.79
N ILE A 43 32.23 -33.94 -25.83
CA ILE A 43 31.30 -35.05 -25.59
C ILE A 43 31.24 -35.95 -26.82
N LYS A 44 31.45 -37.27 -26.63
CA LYS A 44 31.28 -38.27 -27.68
C LYS A 44 29.91 -38.93 -27.57
N TYR A 45 29.13 -38.86 -28.63
CA TYR A 45 27.92 -39.65 -28.79
C TYR A 45 28.29 -41.06 -29.28
N ALA A 46 28.38 -42.03 -28.37
CA ALA A 46 28.36 -43.44 -28.76
C ALA A 46 26.93 -43.80 -29.20
N GLY A 47 26.79 -44.57 -30.29
CA GLY A 47 25.53 -44.75 -31.04
C GLY A 47 24.28 -45.12 -30.20
N SER A 48 23.12 -44.68 -30.69
CA SER A 48 21.74 -44.95 -30.25
C SER A 48 21.53 -45.28 -28.75
N GLY A 49 21.23 -44.25 -27.96
CA GLY A 49 20.50 -44.38 -26.69
C GLY A 49 21.32 -44.40 -25.39
N GLY A 50 22.65 -44.22 -25.44
CA GLY A 50 23.49 -44.12 -24.24
C GLY A 50 23.63 -42.71 -23.69
N THR A 51 23.64 -42.56 -22.35
CA THR A 51 24.01 -41.34 -21.63
C THR A 51 25.44 -40.92 -22.04
N PRO A 52 25.72 -39.64 -22.35
CA PRO A 52 27.04 -39.21 -22.81
C PRO A 52 28.15 -39.58 -21.81
N GLU A 53 29.07 -40.45 -22.22
CA GLU A 53 30.21 -40.86 -21.39
C GLU A 53 31.30 -39.79 -21.40
N LYS A 54 31.75 -39.35 -20.21
CA LYS A 54 32.92 -38.48 -19.98
C LYS A 54 34.24 -39.20 -20.33
N GLY A 55 34.48 -39.38 -21.63
CA GLY A 55 35.70 -39.97 -22.22
C GLY A 55 36.24 -39.14 -23.39
N GLY A 56 35.99 -37.83 -23.34
CA GLY A 56 36.27 -36.86 -24.40
C GLY A 56 37.73 -36.47 -24.51
N GLU A 57 38.12 -35.93 -25.67
CA GLU A 57 39.42 -35.28 -25.86
C GLU A 57 39.38 -33.88 -25.21
N LEU A 58 40.40 -33.52 -24.42
CA LEU A 58 40.54 -32.19 -23.84
C LEU A 58 41.10 -31.21 -24.87
N VAL A 59 40.43 -30.07 -25.06
CA VAL A 59 40.82 -29.06 -26.04
C VAL A 59 40.72 -27.66 -25.44
N GLN A 60 41.69 -26.81 -25.81
CA GLN A 60 41.70 -25.40 -25.44
C GLN A 60 40.95 -24.59 -26.50
N VAL A 61 39.92 -23.87 -26.09
CA VAL A 61 39.05 -23.07 -26.97
C VAL A 61 39.05 -21.60 -26.56
N ARG A 62 39.01 -20.70 -27.53
CA ARG A 62 39.04 -19.24 -27.31
C ARG A 62 37.64 -18.65 -27.25
N TYR A 63 37.48 -17.52 -26.58
CA TYR A 63 36.22 -16.79 -26.61
C TYR A 63 35.95 -16.18 -27.99
N LEU A 64 34.81 -16.52 -28.59
CA LEU A 64 34.28 -15.82 -29.75
C LEU A 64 33.23 -14.81 -29.30
N SER A 65 33.65 -13.56 -29.08
CA SER A 65 32.70 -12.48 -28.82
C SER A 65 31.88 -12.17 -30.08
N PRO A 66 30.55 -12.01 -29.98
CA PRO A 66 29.71 -11.62 -31.12
C PRO A 66 30.02 -10.20 -31.65
N PHE A 67 30.67 -9.37 -30.83
CA PHE A 67 31.10 -8.03 -31.21
C PHE A 67 32.44 -7.70 -30.54
N TYR A 68 33.50 -7.61 -31.34
CA TYR A 68 34.84 -7.23 -30.89
C TYR A 68 35.60 -6.51 -32.00
N GLY A 69 36.32 -5.44 -31.64
CA GLY A 69 37.18 -4.71 -32.54
C GLY A 69 38.43 -4.21 -31.83
N ILE A 70 39.50 -4.04 -32.61
CA ILE A 70 40.76 -3.43 -32.16
C ILE A 70 41.30 -2.54 -33.27
N THR A 71 41.83 -1.37 -32.92
CA THR A 71 42.47 -0.51 -33.92
C THR A 71 43.73 -1.20 -34.51
N PRO A 72 44.04 -1.00 -35.79
CA PRO A 72 45.14 -1.68 -36.45
C PRO A 72 46.49 -1.42 -35.77
N ALA A 73 47.30 -2.48 -35.61
CA ALA A 73 48.67 -2.35 -35.11
C ALA A 73 49.57 -1.50 -36.04
N SER A 74 49.20 -1.34 -37.30
CA SER A 74 49.91 -0.49 -38.27
C SER A 74 49.87 1.01 -37.92
N GLY A 75 48.95 1.44 -37.05
CA GLY A 75 48.88 2.83 -36.57
C GLY A 75 49.73 3.11 -35.32
N LEU A 76 50.43 2.10 -34.80
CA LEU A 76 51.29 2.25 -33.63
C LEU A 76 52.52 3.10 -33.95
N THR A 77 52.85 4.03 -33.05
CA THR A 77 54.13 4.76 -33.10
C THR A 77 54.91 4.56 -31.81
N PRO A 78 56.24 4.79 -31.80
CA PRO A 78 57.05 4.72 -30.57
C PRO A 78 56.76 5.84 -29.55
N ASN A 79 55.82 6.74 -29.85
CA ASN A 79 55.47 7.85 -28.97
C ASN A 79 54.50 7.38 -27.89
N ASP A 80 54.69 7.90 -26.67
CA ASP A 80 53.74 7.69 -25.57
C ASP A 80 52.40 8.42 -25.85
N GLY A 81 51.33 8.01 -25.17
CA GLY A 81 50.01 8.64 -25.21
C GLY A 81 48.92 7.83 -25.92
N TYR A 82 47.68 8.07 -25.49
CA TYR A 82 46.49 7.31 -25.92
C TYR A 82 46.31 7.25 -27.45
N GLN A 83 46.64 8.31 -28.17
CA GLN A 83 46.51 8.34 -29.64
C GLN A 83 47.44 7.37 -30.37
N ASN A 84 48.59 7.00 -29.78
CA ASN A 84 49.65 6.22 -30.41
C ASN A 84 49.60 4.71 -30.13
N THR A 85 48.67 4.26 -29.27
CA THR A 85 48.50 2.84 -28.89
C THR A 85 47.27 2.19 -29.55
N GLN A 86 47.10 0.88 -29.40
CA GLN A 86 45.89 0.17 -29.83
C GLN A 86 44.73 0.41 -28.85
N LYS A 87 43.50 0.44 -29.38
CA LYS A 87 42.26 0.57 -28.61
C LYS A 87 41.34 -0.60 -28.95
N SER A 88 40.86 -1.31 -27.94
CA SER A 88 39.90 -2.40 -28.06
C SER A 88 38.50 -1.96 -27.63
N TYR A 89 37.46 -2.51 -28.24
CA TYR A 89 36.05 -2.29 -27.89
C TYR A 89 35.22 -3.52 -28.24
N GLY A 90 34.11 -3.75 -27.55
CA GLY A 90 33.29 -4.93 -27.80
C GLY A 90 32.42 -5.35 -26.62
N MET A 91 31.75 -6.50 -26.79
CA MET A 91 31.08 -7.22 -25.71
C MET A 91 32.05 -8.16 -25.01
N TRP A 92 31.97 -8.19 -23.68
CA TRP A 92 32.72 -9.12 -22.84
C TRP A 92 31.77 -9.86 -21.89
N ALA A 93 31.55 -11.14 -22.15
CA ALA A 93 30.78 -12.00 -21.26
C ALA A 93 31.72 -12.68 -20.26
N VAL A 94 31.26 -12.87 -19.03
CA VAL A 94 31.97 -13.66 -18.03
C VAL A 94 31.95 -15.13 -18.48
N PRO A 95 33.10 -15.84 -18.51
CA PRO A 95 33.12 -17.26 -18.87
C PRO A 95 32.18 -18.07 -17.96
N PRO A 96 31.44 -19.06 -18.50
CA PRO A 96 30.50 -19.88 -17.74
C PRO A 96 31.21 -20.76 -16.71
N ASP A 97 30.48 -21.23 -15.69
CA ASP A 97 31.04 -22.08 -14.64
C ASP A 97 31.54 -23.44 -15.16
N ILE A 98 32.51 -24.02 -14.45
CA ILE A 98 32.96 -25.40 -14.73
C ILE A 98 31.79 -26.35 -14.59
N GLY A 99 31.69 -27.30 -15.51
CA GLY A 99 30.54 -28.20 -15.66
C GLY A 99 29.48 -27.68 -16.61
N THR A 100 29.51 -26.39 -17.00
CA THR A 100 28.56 -25.86 -17.99
C THR A 100 28.80 -26.48 -19.36
N ARG A 101 27.72 -26.82 -20.05
CA ARG A 101 27.76 -27.30 -21.44
C ARG A 101 27.87 -26.12 -22.40
N VAL A 102 28.81 -26.20 -23.33
CA VAL A 102 29.09 -25.17 -24.31
C VAL A 102 29.14 -25.77 -25.70
N LEU A 103 28.84 -24.96 -26.70
CA LEU A 103 29.04 -25.30 -28.10
C LEU A 103 30.38 -24.74 -28.57
N VAL A 104 31.20 -25.57 -29.20
CA VAL A 104 32.53 -25.19 -29.70
C VAL A 104 32.66 -25.47 -31.20
N ILE A 105 33.41 -24.62 -31.89
CA ILE A 105 33.73 -24.78 -33.32
C ILE A 105 35.23 -24.77 -33.52
N PHE A 106 35.69 -25.47 -34.56
CA PHE A 106 37.11 -25.53 -34.94
C PHE A 106 37.28 -24.97 -36.34
N ALA A 107 37.91 -23.80 -36.45
CA ALA A 107 38.15 -23.18 -37.75
C ALA A 107 39.05 -24.10 -38.60
N GLU A 108 38.63 -24.36 -39.85
CA GLU A 108 39.30 -25.27 -40.79
C GLU A 108 39.47 -26.72 -40.28
N GLY A 109 38.71 -27.11 -39.26
CA GLY A 109 38.84 -28.42 -38.59
C GLY A 109 40.12 -28.56 -37.75
N ASN A 110 40.79 -27.45 -37.43
CA ASN A 110 42.03 -27.43 -36.65
C ASN A 110 41.72 -27.27 -35.15
N PRO A 111 42.08 -28.26 -34.30
CA PRO A 111 41.87 -28.17 -32.84
C PRO A 111 42.52 -26.95 -32.19
N ASN A 112 43.62 -26.43 -32.75
CA ASN A 112 44.34 -25.26 -32.22
C ASN A 112 43.64 -23.91 -32.52
N LEU A 113 42.64 -23.93 -33.41
CA LEU A 113 41.78 -22.80 -33.77
C LEU A 113 40.34 -23.04 -33.29
N GLY A 114 40.22 -23.58 -32.07
CA GLY A 114 38.95 -23.78 -31.39
C GLY A 114 38.39 -22.50 -30.78
N TYR A 115 37.07 -22.33 -30.89
CA TYR A 115 36.32 -21.23 -30.28
C TYR A 115 35.06 -21.74 -29.59
N TRP A 116 34.75 -21.24 -28.39
CA TRP A 116 33.43 -21.43 -27.79
C TRP A 116 32.50 -20.30 -28.21
N ILE A 117 31.28 -20.67 -28.62
CA ILE A 117 30.35 -19.77 -29.33
C ILE A 117 29.01 -19.60 -28.63
N GLY A 118 28.76 -20.35 -27.56
CA GLY A 118 27.54 -20.25 -26.78
C GLY A 118 27.49 -21.27 -25.65
N CYS A 119 26.62 -21.01 -24.68
CA CYS A 119 26.31 -21.94 -23.59
C CYS A 119 24.99 -22.64 -23.90
N ILE A 120 24.90 -23.92 -23.57
CA ILE A 120 23.69 -24.73 -23.71
C ILE A 120 23.00 -24.72 -22.34
N PRO A 121 21.80 -24.15 -22.21
CA PRO A 121 21.06 -24.19 -20.95
C PRO A 121 20.80 -25.64 -20.53
N ASP A 122 20.96 -25.92 -19.24
CA ASP A 122 20.52 -27.20 -18.71
C ASP A 122 18.99 -27.25 -18.66
N ASP A 123 18.44 -28.43 -18.95
CA ASP A 123 17.00 -28.63 -18.99
C ASP A 123 16.38 -28.16 -17.67
N TYR A 124 15.40 -27.25 -17.80
CA TYR A 124 14.63 -26.69 -16.71
C TYR A 124 15.42 -25.86 -15.67
N MET A 125 16.65 -25.43 -15.96
CA MET A 125 17.53 -24.62 -15.07
C MET A 125 17.68 -23.17 -15.55
N ASN A 126 16.55 -22.50 -15.79
CA ASN A 126 16.50 -21.13 -16.32
C ASN A 126 15.47 -20.26 -15.59
N PHE A 127 15.12 -20.61 -14.35
CA PHE A 127 14.22 -19.81 -13.51
C PHE A 127 14.87 -18.49 -13.08
N MET A 128 16.18 -18.50 -12.81
CA MET A 128 16.95 -17.32 -12.39
C MET A 128 17.45 -16.44 -13.56
N VAL A 129 16.90 -16.63 -14.77
CA VAL A 129 17.31 -15.90 -15.98
C VAL A 129 16.09 -15.21 -16.59
N PRO A 130 16.16 -13.93 -17.00
CA PRO A 130 17.34 -13.06 -16.90
C PRO A 130 17.50 -12.39 -15.53
N ASP A 131 16.44 -12.29 -14.70
CA ASP A 131 16.60 -11.77 -13.34
C ASP A 131 17.01 -12.89 -12.37
N GLY A 132 18.19 -12.74 -11.76
CA GLY A 132 18.69 -13.65 -10.73
C GLY A 132 17.89 -13.61 -9.41
N ARG A 133 16.79 -12.85 -9.36
CA ARG A 133 15.92 -12.65 -8.19
C ARG A 133 14.45 -12.97 -8.47
N ALA A 134 14.14 -13.75 -9.51
CA ALA A 134 12.79 -14.22 -9.75
C ALA A 134 12.19 -14.76 -8.43
N SER A 135 11.01 -14.25 -8.08
CA SER A 135 10.38 -14.45 -6.77
C SER A 135 9.08 -15.23 -6.89
N THR A 136 8.90 -16.21 -6.01
CA THR A 136 7.71 -17.05 -5.95
C THR A 136 7.40 -17.45 -4.50
N GLU A 137 6.15 -17.79 -4.22
CA GLU A 137 5.74 -18.39 -2.95
C GLU A 137 6.16 -19.88 -2.86
N GLN A 138 6.55 -20.49 -3.99
CA GLN A 138 6.96 -21.91 -4.11
C GLN A 138 8.35 -22.17 -3.54
N THR A 139 8.44 -22.09 -2.21
CA THR A 139 9.69 -22.27 -1.48
C THR A 139 9.73 -23.57 -0.70
N THR A 140 10.92 -24.15 -0.54
CA THR A 140 11.13 -25.38 0.23
C THR A 140 10.78 -25.21 1.71
N ALA A 141 10.59 -26.31 2.43
CA ALA A 141 10.32 -26.33 3.87
C ALA A 141 11.38 -25.62 4.76
N LEU A 142 12.59 -25.33 4.24
CA LEU A 142 13.65 -24.61 4.97
C LEU A 142 13.43 -23.09 5.04
N THR A 143 12.41 -22.55 4.36
CA THR A 143 12.04 -21.15 4.48
C THR A 143 11.60 -20.83 5.91
N PRO A 144 12.19 -19.80 6.56
CA PRO A 144 11.80 -19.40 7.91
C PRO A 144 10.31 -19.08 8.04
N GLU A 145 9.69 -19.50 9.14
CA GLU A 145 8.24 -19.38 9.36
C GLU A 145 7.71 -17.93 9.33
N ASN A 146 8.56 -16.94 9.64
CA ASN A 146 8.19 -15.52 9.61
C ASN A 146 8.04 -14.93 8.18
N ILE A 147 8.63 -15.58 7.17
CA ILE A 147 8.59 -15.14 5.76
C ILE A 147 8.03 -16.20 4.82
N LYS A 148 7.63 -17.36 5.35
CA LYS A 148 7.03 -18.46 4.60
C LYS A 148 5.72 -18.02 3.94
N GLY A 149 5.47 -18.43 2.70
CA GLY A 149 4.26 -18.05 1.97
C GLY A 149 4.26 -16.61 1.41
N ALA A 150 5.31 -15.82 1.65
CA ALA A 150 5.57 -14.61 0.86
C ALA A 150 6.25 -14.97 -0.47
N LYS A 151 6.15 -14.09 -1.47
CA LYS A 151 7.00 -14.17 -2.66
C LYS A 151 8.43 -13.85 -2.26
N LEU A 152 9.34 -14.81 -2.39
CA LEU A 152 10.75 -14.63 -2.05
C LEU A 152 11.61 -14.86 -3.29
N PRO A 153 12.73 -14.13 -3.47
CA PRO A 153 13.74 -14.50 -4.45
C PRO A 153 14.19 -15.94 -4.21
N VAL A 154 14.24 -16.76 -5.26
CA VAL A 154 14.60 -18.19 -5.14
C VAL A 154 15.77 -18.56 -6.06
N GLY A 155 16.42 -19.67 -5.73
CA GLY A 155 17.35 -20.35 -6.62
C GLY A 155 16.65 -21.27 -7.63
N GLU A 156 17.43 -22.01 -8.42
CA GLU A 156 16.91 -23.17 -9.14
C GLU A 156 16.50 -24.29 -8.17
N TYR A 157 15.57 -25.15 -8.57
CA TYR A 157 15.19 -26.32 -7.76
C TYR A 157 16.32 -27.35 -7.76
N ASN A 158 16.41 -28.16 -6.70
CA ASN A 158 17.50 -29.12 -6.56
C ASN A 158 17.15 -30.48 -7.17
N LYS A 159 17.75 -30.77 -8.34
CA LYS A 159 17.57 -32.05 -9.06
C LYS A 159 17.97 -33.31 -8.27
N ALA A 160 18.74 -33.19 -7.18
CA ALA A 160 19.21 -34.35 -6.42
C ALA A 160 18.13 -34.98 -5.52
N PHE A 161 17.11 -34.21 -5.13
CA PHE A 161 16.04 -34.71 -4.26
C PHE A 161 14.62 -34.35 -4.74
N GLU A 162 14.50 -33.55 -5.80
CA GLU A 162 13.21 -33.34 -6.46
C GLU A 162 12.70 -34.66 -7.06
N ASP A 163 11.47 -35.04 -6.72
CA ASP A 163 10.89 -36.34 -7.09
C ASP A 163 10.25 -36.36 -8.49
N GLY A 164 10.13 -35.19 -9.13
CA GLY A 164 9.54 -35.04 -10.47
C GLY A 164 8.05 -35.38 -10.50
N SER A 165 7.36 -35.34 -9.36
CA SER A 165 5.94 -35.69 -9.23
C SER A 165 5.01 -34.76 -10.00
N LEU A 166 5.40 -33.50 -10.22
CA LEU A 166 4.65 -32.54 -11.03
C LEU A 166 5.16 -32.50 -12.49
N VAL A 167 4.21 -32.37 -13.43
CA VAL A 167 4.51 -32.35 -14.88
C VAL A 167 5.25 -31.07 -15.31
N ASP A 168 5.03 -29.95 -14.62
CA ASP A 168 5.68 -28.66 -14.94
C ASP A 168 6.77 -28.36 -13.89
N PRO A 169 8.07 -28.42 -14.27
CA PRO A 169 9.19 -28.11 -13.39
C PRO A 169 9.26 -26.67 -12.88
N THR A 170 8.42 -25.78 -13.41
CA THR A 170 8.21 -24.44 -12.85
C THR A 170 7.57 -24.53 -11.47
N LEU A 171 6.77 -25.57 -11.21
CA LEU A 171 6.00 -25.74 -9.97
C LEU A 171 6.76 -26.45 -8.85
N PHE A 172 7.99 -26.92 -9.09
CA PHE A 172 8.81 -27.53 -8.05
C PHE A 172 9.20 -26.54 -6.97
N GLU A 173 9.32 -27.00 -5.73
CA GLU A 173 9.73 -26.15 -4.61
C GLU A 173 11.20 -25.74 -4.77
N LYS A 174 11.49 -24.46 -4.49
CA LYS A 174 12.83 -23.89 -4.68
C LYS A 174 13.40 -23.36 -3.36
N PRO A 175 14.71 -23.51 -3.13
CA PRO A 175 15.32 -22.87 -1.97
C PRO A 175 15.25 -21.36 -2.14
N TYR A 176 14.78 -20.65 -1.11
CA TYR A 176 14.82 -19.18 -1.11
C TYR A 176 16.27 -18.69 -1.07
N ASN A 177 16.55 -17.59 -1.76
CA ASN A 177 17.85 -16.94 -1.75
C ASN A 177 17.94 -16.02 -0.52
N LYS A 178 18.62 -16.50 0.51
CA LYS A 178 18.80 -15.79 1.77
C LYS A 178 19.46 -14.42 1.59
N ASP A 179 20.56 -14.35 0.85
CA ASP A 179 21.34 -13.10 0.71
C ASP A 179 20.53 -11.98 0.04
N PHE A 180 19.73 -12.31 -0.99
CA PHE A 180 18.86 -11.32 -1.63
C PHE A 180 17.62 -10.98 -0.80
N THR A 181 17.11 -11.93 -0.04
CA THR A 181 16.01 -11.70 0.90
C THR A 181 16.43 -10.69 1.98
N GLU A 182 17.60 -10.86 2.59
CA GLU A 182 18.15 -9.94 3.61
C GLU A 182 18.40 -8.54 3.05
N VAL A 183 18.84 -8.43 1.78
CA VAL A 183 18.98 -7.13 1.10
C VAL A 183 17.63 -6.42 0.99
N LEU A 184 16.60 -7.12 0.48
CA LEU A 184 15.26 -6.54 0.35
C LEU A 184 14.64 -6.20 1.70
N GLU A 185 14.88 -7.01 2.73
CA GLU A 185 14.43 -6.75 4.10
C GLU A 185 15.08 -5.49 4.67
N THR A 186 16.40 -5.34 4.49
CA THR A 186 17.13 -4.12 4.89
C THR A 186 16.59 -2.88 4.17
N GLN A 187 16.27 -3.03 2.88
CA GLN A 187 15.70 -1.97 2.07
C GLN A 187 14.22 -1.69 2.38
N GLY A 188 13.54 -2.50 3.21
CA GLY A 188 12.09 -2.38 3.44
C GLY A 188 11.22 -2.82 2.25
N LEU A 189 11.80 -3.42 1.20
CA LEU A 189 11.14 -3.76 -0.06
C LEU A 189 10.75 -5.25 -0.17
N LEU A 190 11.06 -6.10 0.81
CA LEU A 190 10.82 -7.55 0.72
C LEU A 190 9.36 -7.90 0.39
N PHE A 191 8.43 -7.13 0.94
CA PHE A 191 7.00 -7.34 0.75
C PHE A 191 6.37 -6.34 -0.23
N ASP A 192 7.18 -5.50 -0.88
CA ASP A 192 6.73 -4.67 -1.98
C ASP A 192 6.89 -5.47 -3.29
N GLU A 193 5.76 -5.80 -3.92
CA GLU A 193 5.72 -6.61 -5.14
C GLU A 193 5.85 -5.79 -6.42
N SER A 194 5.83 -4.46 -6.33
CA SER A 194 6.06 -3.55 -7.45
C SER A 194 7.54 -3.16 -7.52
N ARG A 195 8.13 -2.75 -6.39
CA ARG A 195 9.49 -2.20 -6.28
C ARG A 195 10.54 -3.25 -5.92
N GLY A 196 10.18 -4.20 -5.07
CA GLY A 196 11.11 -5.15 -4.46
C GLY A 196 11.21 -6.46 -5.22
N THR A 197 10.23 -7.34 -5.03
CA THR A 197 10.22 -8.66 -5.69
C THR A 197 9.96 -8.53 -7.20
N THR A 198 10.07 -9.63 -7.94
CA THR A 198 9.73 -9.66 -9.36
C THR A 198 9.37 -11.06 -9.80
N THR A 199 8.55 -11.16 -10.84
CA THR A 199 8.31 -12.43 -11.55
C THR A 199 9.07 -12.54 -12.87
N SER A 200 9.93 -11.58 -13.21
CA SER A 200 10.67 -11.54 -14.48
C SER A 200 11.62 -12.74 -14.62
N SER A 201 11.19 -13.74 -15.39
CA SER A 201 11.92 -14.97 -15.63
C SER A 201 11.53 -15.59 -16.97
N ALA A 202 12.48 -16.24 -17.63
CA ALA A 202 12.27 -17.00 -18.86
C ALA A 202 11.33 -18.21 -18.68
N ARG A 203 10.95 -18.55 -17.44
CA ARG A 203 10.02 -19.64 -17.12
C ARG A 203 8.62 -19.19 -16.72
N ARG A 204 8.36 -17.88 -16.66
CA ARG A 204 7.06 -17.35 -16.21
C ARG A 204 5.93 -17.73 -17.18
N GLU A 205 6.05 -17.36 -18.45
CA GLU A 205 5.07 -17.59 -19.52
C GLU A 205 5.68 -18.24 -20.77
N MET A 206 4.82 -18.70 -21.69
CA MET A 206 5.24 -19.32 -22.95
C MET A 206 4.48 -18.70 -24.14
N PRO A 207 5.18 -18.13 -25.15
CA PRO A 207 6.63 -17.85 -25.15
C PRO A 207 7.01 -16.79 -24.10
N SER A 208 8.25 -16.86 -23.59
CA SER A 208 8.77 -15.84 -22.66
C SER A 208 8.80 -14.46 -23.31
N MET A 209 8.35 -13.45 -22.57
CA MET A 209 8.39 -12.04 -22.95
C MET A 209 9.31 -11.23 -22.04
N VAL A 210 10.21 -11.94 -21.35
CA VAL A 210 11.28 -11.35 -20.55
C VAL A 210 12.59 -11.43 -21.33
N PHE A 211 13.20 -10.28 -21.56
CA PHE A 211 14.52 -10.13 -22.13
C PHE A 211 15.49 -9.57 -21.09
N GLY A 212 16.76 -9.98 -21.12
CA GLY A 212 17.76 -9.38 -20.25
C GLY A 212 19.05 -10.15 -20.16
N ILE A 213 19.95 -9.62 -19.34
CA ILE A 213 21.26 -10.18 -19.06
C ILE A 213 21.51 -10.08 -17.57
N SER A 214 22.02 -11.16 -16.98
CA SER A 214 22.56 -11.16 -15.62
C SER A 214 24.01 -11.60 -15.59
N THR A 215 24.72 -11.09 -14.59
CA THR A 215 26.08 -11.51 -14.25
C THR A 215 26.02 -12.56 -13.14
N PRO A 216 26.99 -13.49 -13.09
CA PRO A 216 26.97 -14.56 -12.09
C PRO A 216 27.30 -14.08 -10.67
N GLY A 217 27.95 -12.92 -10.53
CA GLY A 217 28.43 -12.41 -9.25
C GLY A 217 29.67 -13.13 -8.72
N PRO A 218 30.19 -12.73 -7.55
CA PRO A 218 31.38 -13.33 -6.96
C PRO A 218 31.10 -14.74 -6.38
N LEU A 219 32.13 -15.57 -6.36
CA LEU A 219 32.12 -16.85 -5.63
C LEU A 219 31.97 -16.60 -4.13
N ASP A 220 31.18 -17.44 -3.46
CA ASP A 220 30.97 -17.38 -2.02
C ASP A 220 32.10 -18.06 -1.26
N LYS A 221 33.03 -17.24 -0.76
CA LYS A 221 34.22 -17.67 0.00
C LYS A 221 34.01 -17.62 1.52
N ARG A 222 32.78 -17.48 2.02
CA ARG A 222 32.50 -17.49 3.47
C ARG A 222 32.82 -18.87 4.06
N ASP A 223 33.26 -18.89 5.31
CA ASP A 223 33.55 -20.15 6.02
C ASP A 223 32.31 -21.04 6.07
N GLY A 224 32.47 -22.31 5.71
CA GLY A 224 31.36 -23.28 5.63
C GLY A 224 30.54 -23.24 4.34
N SER A 225 30.84 -22.36 3.38
CA SER A 225 30.22 -22.36 2.05
C SER A 225 30.53 -23.66 1.28
N PRO A 226 29.57 -24.27 0.58
CA PRO A 226 29.79 -25.50 -0.19
C PRO A 226 30.90 -25.35 -1.24
N GLN A 227 31.71 -26.40 -1.38
CA GLN A 227 32.80 -26.48 -2.36
C GLN A 227 32.60 -27.65 -3.31
N VAL A 228 33.14 -27.52 -4.51
CA VAL A 228 33.21 -28.57 -5.51
C VAL A 228 34.66 -28.80 -5.92
N THR A 229 35.03 -30.06 -6.14
CA THR A 229 36.35 -30.43 -6.63
C THR A 229 36.36 -30.37 -8.15
N ILE A 230 37.24 -29.55 -8.71
CA ILE A 230 37.39 -29.33 -10.16
C ILE A 230 38.81 -29.64 -10.62
N GLY A 231 39.00 -29.86 -11.91
CA GLY A 231 40.29 -30.12 -12.53
C GLY A 231 40.43 -31.53 -13.11
N PRO A 232 41.44 -31.76 -13.96
CA PRO A 232 41.73 -33.08 -14.53
C PRO A 232 42.07 -34.10 -13.44
N ALA A 233 41.97 -35.39 -13.75
CA ALA A 233 42.06 -36.48 -12.78
C ALA A 233 43.27 -36.41 -11.82
N ASP A 234 44.39 -35.88 -12.30
CA ASP A 234 45.67 -35.80 -11.60
C ASP A 234 45.92 -34.46 -10.86
N ASP A 235 45.11 -33.41 -11.11
CA ASP A 235 45.29 -32.05 -10.56
C ASP A 235 43.94 -31.46 -10.10
N LYS A 236 43.40 -32.02 -9.01
CA LYS A 236 42.12 -31.62 -8.42
C LYS A 236 42.29 -30.50 -7.40
N VAL A 237 41.49 -29.44 -7.53
CA VAL A 237 41.42 -28.32 -6.57
C VAL A 237 39.99 -28.14 -6.07
N ASN A 238 39.83 -27.90 -4.78
CA ASN A 238 38.54 -27.52 -4.21
C ASN A 238 38.31 -26.02 -4.41
N VAL A 239 37.22 -25.67 -5.07
CA VAL A 239 36.79 -24.29 -5.25
C VAL A 239 35.40 -24.08 -4.69
N PRO A 240 35.05 -22.86 -4.28
CA PRO A 240 33.68 -22.54 -3.92
C PRO A 240 32.72 -22.87 -5.05
N TYR A 241 31.64 -23.58 -4.73
CA TYR A 241 30.55 -23.88 -5.66
C TYR A 241 29.52 -22.74 -5.69
N ASN A 242 29.16 -22.24 -4.50
CA ASN A 242 28.10 -21.25 -4.35
C ASN A 242 28.53 -19.85 -4.87
N ARG A 243 27.55 -19.06 -5.31
CA ARG A 243 27.72 -17.66 -5.74
C ARG A 243 26.84 -16.74 -4.92
N LEU A 244 27.31 -15.52 -4.65
CA LEU A 244 26.54 -14.49 -3.95
C LEU A 244 25.49 -13.78 -4.84
N GLY A 245 25.28 -14.29 -6.06
CA GLY A 245 24.46 -13.69 -7.12
C GLY A 245 25.05 -12.40 -7.70
N GLY A 246 24.56 -11.96 -8.86
CA GLY A 246 25.11 -10.77 -9.55
C GLY A 246 24.09 -9.66 -9.82
N SER A 247 24.48 -8.78 -10.73
CA SER A 247 23.66 -7.67 -11.23
C SER A 247 22.89 -8.09 -12.48
N SER A 248 21.74 -7.46 -12.74
CA SER A 248 20.86 -7.73 -13.88
C SER A 248 20.40 -6.44 -14.57
N LEU A 249 20.20 -6.54 -15.89
CA LEU A 249 19.41 -5.61 -16.71
C LEU A 249 18.27 -6.42 -17.34
N VAL A 250 17.04 -6.01 -17.10
CA VAL A 250 15.83 -6.75 -17.48
C VAL A 250 14.85 -5.80 -18.17
N MET A 251 14.27 -6.27 -19.27
CA MET A 251 13.13 -5.68 -19.96
C MET A 251 12.05 -6.76 -19.98
N ASP A 252 10.88 -6.45 -19.43
CA ASP A 252 9.80 -7.39 -19.20
C ASP A 252 8.53 -6.81 -19.80
N ASP A 253 7.97 -7.46 -20.82
CA ASP A 253 6.73 -7.02 -21.48
C ASP A 253 5.46 -7.44 -20.70
N GLY A 254 5.63 -7.97 -19.48
CA GLY A 254 4.57 -8.35 -18.55
C GLY A 254 3.99 -9.75 -18.78
N ASP A 255 3.17 -10.23 -17.84
CA ASP A 255 2.37 -11.46 -17.99
C ASP A 255 0.92 -11.11 -18.39
N PRO A 256 0.47 -11.44 -19.60
CA PRO A 256 -0.84 -11.09 -20.12
C PRO A 256 -1.94 -11.97 -19.51
N SER A 257 -1.59 -13.03 -18.78
CA SER A 257 -2.55 -13.86 -18.05
C SER A 257 -3.22 -13.08 -16.92
N PHE A 258 -2.56 -12.01 -16.45
CA PHE A 258 -3.02 -11.14 -15.39
C PHE A 258 -3.02 -9.69 -15.86
N ILE A 259 -4.18 -9.04 -15.87
CA ILE A 259 -4.33 -7.66 -16.33
C ILE A 259 -4.83 -6.76 -15.21
N ARG A 260 -4.37 -5.51 -15.18
CA ARG A 260 -4.77 -4.57 -14.13
C ARG A 260 -6.26 -4.26 -14.22
N LYS A 261 -6.94 -4.18 -13.07
CA LYS A 261 -8.39 -3.89 -12.96
C LYS A 261 -8.69 -2.44 -13.37
N THR A 262 -7.87 -1.49 -12.95
CA THR A 262 -8.00 -0.04 -13.22
C THR A 262 -6.68 0.54 -13.73
N HIS A 263 -6.68 1.79 -14.22
CA HIS A 263 -5.44 2.52 -14.52
C HIS A 263 -4.70 2.88 -13.21
N PRO A 264 -3.36 3.00 -13.18
CA PRO A 264 -2.59 3.34 -11.97
C PRO A 264 -3.05 4.59 -11.22
N GLU A 265 -3.54 5.60 -11.94
CA GLU A 265 -4.12 6.81 -11.32
C GLU A 265 -5.50 6.58 -10.66
N ASP A 266 -6.21 5.52 -11.03
CA ASP A 266 -7.62 5.29 -10.67
C ASP A 266 -7.81 4.29 -9.53
N GLY A 267 -6.80 3.47 -9.22
CA GLY A 267 -6.92 2.48 -8.15
C GLY A 267 -5.68 1.62 -7.90
N PRO A 268 -5.74 0.77 -6.84
CA PRO A 268 -4.63 -0.06 -6.37
C PRO A 268 -4.16 -1.12 -7.40
N PRO A 269 -3.00 -1.76 -7.19
CA PRO A 269 -2.41 -2.80 -8.06
C PRO A 269 -3.17 -4.14 -7.97
N ILE A 270 -4.44 -4.11 -8.34
CA ILE A 270 -5.34 -5.26 -8.38
C ILE A 270 -5.35 -5.83 -9.79
N TYR A 271 -4.99 -7.10 -9.90
CA TYR A 271 -4.88 -7.84 -11.14
C TYR A 271 -5.98 -8.88 -11.24
N MET A 272 -6.59 -8.94 -12.42
CA MET A 272 -7.60 -9.92 -12.78
C MET A 272 -7.00 -11.06 -13.56
N ASN A 273 -7.47 -12.26 -13.27
CA ASN A 273 -6.97 -13.50 -13.82
C ASN A 273 -7.79 -13.93 -15.04
N LEU A 274 -7.24 -13.71 -16.24
CA LEU A 274 -7.92 -14.05 -17.49
C LEU A 274 -8.11 -15.55 -17.69
N MET A 275 -7.20 -16.36 -17.15
CA MET A 275 -7.28 -17.81 -17.18
C MET A 275 -8.42 -18.37 -16.28
N LYS A 276 -9.07 -17.52 -15.47
CA LYS A 276 -10.30 -17.84 -14.73
C LYS A 276 -11.57 -17.24 -15.32
N GLU A 277 -11.48 -16.67 -16.53
CA GLU A 277 -12.59 -15.99 -17.20
C GLU A 277 -13.14 -14.80 -16.38
N GLU A 278 -12.29 -14.15 -15.57
CA GLU A 278 -12.66 -12.89 -14.91
C GLU A 278 -12.90 -11.79 -15.96
N THR A 279 -14.04 -11.11 -15.86
CA THR A 279 -14.48 -10.13 -16.87
C THR A 279 -14.07 -8.70 -16.50
N GLY A 280 -13.56 -7.92 -17.48
CA GLY A 280 -13.28 -6.48 -17.36
C GLY A 280 -11.79 -6.15 -17.61
N GLY A 281 -11.29 -5.09 -16.96
CA GLY A 281 -9.86 -4.80 -16.86
C GLY A 281 -9.25 -4.06 -18.02
N LYS A 282 -7.96 -3.76 -17.91
CA LYS A 282 -7.17 -3.02 -18.88
C LYS A 282 -6.19 -3.97 -19.55
N PHE A 283 -6.59 -4.53 -20.70
CA PHE A 283 -5.78 -5.47 -21.49
C PHE A 283 -4.43 -4.92 -21.95
N THR A 284 -4.27 -3.60 -21.95
CA THR A 284 -3.01 -2.91 -22.29
C THR A 284 -2.06 -2.77 -21.11
N ILE A 285 -2.42 -3.31 -19.93
CA ILE A 285 -1.63 -3.19 -18.69
C ILE A 285 -1.46 -4.59 -18.08
N PRO A 286 -0.59 -5.44 -18.67
CA PRO A 286 -0.28 -6.76 -18.12
C PRO A 286 0.51 -6.63 -16.81
N GLN A 287 0.54 -7.68 -15.99
CA GLN A 287 1.26 -7.67 -14.72
C GLN A 287 2.77 -7.66 -14.92
N ASN A 288 3.49 -6.84 -14.14
CA ASN A 288 4.96 -6.84 -14.09
C ASN A 288 5.64 -6.44 -15.42
N GLU A 289 5.01 -5.56 -16.21
CA GLU A 289 5.62 -4.89 -17.37
C GLU A 289 6.55 -3.77 -16.89
N LEU A 290 7.85 -3.92 -17.14
CA LEU A 290 8.88 -3.05 -16.58
C LEU A 290 10.24 -3.13 -17.28
N VAL A 291 11.08 -2.14 -17.03
CA VAL A 291 12.53 -2.17 -17.27
C VAL A 291 13.24 -1.95 -15.94
N ARG A 292 14.21 -2.82 -15.61
CA ARG A 292 14.92 -2.79 -14.33
C ARG A 292 16.41 -3.03 -14.49
N LEU A 293 17.20 -2.11 -13.93
CA LEU A 293 18.62 -2.30 -13.66
C LEU A 293 18.78 -2.52 -12.16
N ARG A 294 19.36 -3.65 -11.76
CA ARG A 294 19.56 -3.96 -10.34
C ARG A 294 20.95 -4.55 -10.09
N THR A 295 21.64 -4.02 -9.08
CA THR A 295 22.95 -4.54 -8.67
C THR A 295 22.83 -5.69 -7.68
N ARG A 296 23.89 -6.49 -7.52
CA ARG A 296 23.97 -7.55 -6.49
C ARG A 296 23.44 -7.12 -5.12
N THR A 297 23.89 -5.96 -4.65
CA THR A 297 23.62 -5.46 -3.30
C THR A 297 22.35 -4.63 -3.17
N GLY A 298 21.53 -4.51 -4.22
CA GLY A 298 20.21 -3.89 -4.13
C GLY A 298 20.05 -2.49 -4.74
N HIS A 299 21.11 -1.82 -5.22
CA HIS A 299 20.92 -0.56 -5.97
C HIS A 299 20.02 -0.80 -7.19
N GLN A 300 19.09 0.11 -7.45
CA GLN A 300 18.05 -0.10 -8.44
C GLN A 300 17.68 1.17 -9.19
N ILE A 301 17.40 0.98 -10.48
CA ILE A 301 16.57 1.87 -11.29
C ILE A 301 15.46 0.99 -11.88
N LEU A 302 14.22 1.37 -11.64
CA LEU A 302 13.01 0.69 -12.11
C LEU A 302 12.13 1.69 -12.84
N MET A 303 11.69 1.32 -14.03
CA MET A 303 10.61 1.95 -14.77
C MET A 303 9.54 0.88 -14.93
N HIS A 304 8.36 1.09 -14.34
CA HIS A 304 7.32 0.06 -14.25
C HIS A 304 6.05 0.55 -14.96
N ASN A 305 5.79 0.03 -16.15
CA ASN A 305 4.65 0.42 -16.97
C ASN A 305 3.32 -0.01 -16.35
N SER A 306 3.26 -1.21 -15.76
CA SER A 306 1.99 -1.68 -15.15
C SER A 306 1.50 -0.83 -13.98
N GLU A 307 2.43 -0.29 -13.19
CA GLU A 307 2.12 0.57 -12.04
C GLU A 307 2.38 2.05 -12.32
N ASP A 308 2.76 2.38 -13.56
CA ASP A 308 3.09 3.71 -14.05
C ASP A 308 3.94 4.52 -13.06
N LEU A 309 5.10 3.95 -12.70
CA LEU A 309 6.04 4.56 -11.77
C LEU A 309 7.50 4.38 -12.18
N ILE A 310 8.33 5.32 -11.74
CA ILE A 310 9.78 5.26 -11.82
C ILE A 310 10.32 5.30 -10.40
N TYR A 311 11.20 4.35 -10.06
CA TYR A 311 11.81 4.25 -8.73
C TYR A 311 13.33 4.12 -8.83
N ILE A 312 14.04 4.95 -8.08
CA ILE A 312 15.50 4.90 -7.96
C ILE A 312 15.86 4.78 -6.49
N GLY A 313 16.54 3.69 -6.11
CA GLY A 313 16.86 3.37 -4.72
C GLY A 313 18.31 2.92 -4.54
N ASN A 314 18.91 3.28 -3.40
CA ASN A 314 20.24 2.80 -3.03
C ASN A 314 20.19 1.40 -2.40
N ALA A 315 21.35 0.75 -2.24
CA ALA A 315 21.45 -0.61 -1.71
C ALA A 315 20.87 -0.83 -0.30
N ARG A 316 20.71 0.23 0.51
CA ARG A 316 20.26 0.11 1.90
C ARG A 316 18.84 0.63 2.13
N GLY A 317 18.15 1.16 1.11
CA GLY A 317 16.84 1.79 1.26
C GLY A 317 16.86 3.16 1.96
N THR A 318 18.05 3.66 2.34
CA THR A 318 18.21 4.91 3.10
C THR A 318 17.95 6.17 2.27
N THR A 319 17.84 6.01 0.95
CA THR A 319 17.56 7.10 0.01
C THR A 319 16.83 6.53 -1.21
N TRP A 320 15.76 7.19 -1.60
CA TRP A 320 15.02 6.86 -2.80
C TRP A 320 14.32 8.09 -3.40
N ILE A 321 14.04 8.01 -4.70
CA ILE A 321 13.22 8.96 -5.44
C ILE A 321 12.18 8.16 -6.22
N GLU A 322 10.93 8.60 -6.15
CA GLU A 322 9.81 8.00 -6.85
C GLU A 322 9.05 9.05 -7.67
N MET A 323 8.63 8.66 -8.88
CA MET A 323 7.74 9.42 -9.74
C MET A 323 6.57 8.53 -10.14
N THR A 324 5.35 9.05 -10.11
CA THR A 324 4.10 8.26 -10.24
C THR A 324 3.16 8.80 -11.32
N SER A 325 2.13 8.01 -11.65
CA SER A 325 1.11 8.30 -12.69
C SER A 325 0.45 9.69 -12.58
N ASP A 326 0.15 10.17 -11.37
CA ASP A 326 -0.44 11.51 -11.16
C ASP A 326 0.55 12.67 -11.34
N GLY A 327 1.80 12.36 -11.69
CA GLY A 327 2.88 13.34 -11.78
C GLY A 327 3.42 13.80 -10.43
N LYS A 328 3.30 12.97 -9.38
CA LYS A 328 3.94 13.26 -8.09
C LYS A 328 5.40 12.85 -8.11
N ILE A 329 6.21 13.56 -7.34
CA ILE A 329 7.60 13.23 -7.08
C ILE A 329 7.78 13.16 -5.57
N ASP A 330 8.21 12.01 -5.08
CA ASP A 330 8.55 11.79 -3.68
C ASP A 330 10.05 11.56 -3.54
N ILE A 331 10.67 12.26 -2.57
CA ILE A 331 12.11 12.21 -2.30
C ILE A 331 12.32 11.93 -0.82
N HIS A 332 13.06 10.87 -0.51
CA HIS A 332 13.43 10.52 0.86
C HIS A 332 14.95 10.36 0.99
N ALA A 333 15.52 10.91 2.07
CA ALA A 333 16.91 10.75 2.45
C ALA A 333 17.09 10.77 3.98
N GLN A 334 17.78 9.78 4.54
CA GLN A 334 18.01 9.69 5.99
C GLN A 334 19.05 10.67 6.55
N ASP A 335 20.04 11.08 5.75
CA ASP A 335 21.13 11.95 6.21
C ASP A 335 20.85 13.41 5.82
N SER A 336 20.96 13.75 4.53
CA SER A 336 20.68 15.10 4.05
C SER A 336 20.33 15.15 2.57
N VAL A 337 19.66 16.22 2.17
CA VAL A 337 19.49 16.63 0.76
C VAL A 337 20.18 17.99 0.60
N SER A 338 21.14 18.07 -0.33
CA SER A 338 21.88 19.31 -0.64
C SER A 338 21.57 19.75 -2.06
N ILE A 339 21.14 21.00 -2.23
CA ILE A 339 20.81 21.61 -3.53
C ILE A 339 21.64 22.88 -3.70
N MET A 340 22.39 22.99 -4.79
CA MET A 340 23.21 24.15 -5.13
C MET A 340 23.11 24.44 -6.63
N THR A 341 22.91 25.71 -6.96
CA THR A 341 22.81 26.23 -8.33
C THR A 341 23.75 27.43 -8.47
N ASP A 342 24.48 27.55 -9.59
CA ASP A 342 25.38 28.68 -9.83
C ASP A 342 24.65 29.98 -10.21
N ASN A 343 23.46 29.87 -10.80
CA ASN A 343 22.67 31.02 -11.23
C ASN A 343 21.43 31.18 -10.35
N ASP A 344 20.33 30.47 -10.67
CA ASP A 344 19.04 30.62 -9.99
C ASP A 344 18.49 29.26 -9.53
N LEU A 345 17.79 29.28 -8.40
CA LEU A 345 16.94 28.18 -7.92
C LEU A 345 15.50 28.71 -7.83
N ASN A 346 14.60 28.11 -8.60
CA ASN A 346 13.20 28.51 -8.65
C ASN A 346 12.31 27.46 -7.98
N ILE A 347 11.39 27.90 -7.12
CA ILE A 347 10.39 27.05 -6.46
C ILE A 347 9.04 27.78 -6.55
N THR A 348 8.08 27.17 -7.24
CA THR A 348 6.74 27.72 -7.46
C THR A 348 5.70 26.62 -7.25
N ALA A 349 4.61 26.93 -6.55
CA ALA A 349 3.45 26.06 -6.40
C ALA A 349 2.16 26.88 -6.48
N GLU A 350 1.13 26.32 -7.11
CA GLU A 350 -0.18 26.99 -7.26
C GLU A 350 -1.00 27.00 -5.95
N ARG A 351 -0.73 26.08 -5.02
CA ARG A 351 -1.44 25.98 -3.74
C ARG A 351 -0.57 26.42 -2.57
N ASP A 352 0.34 25.56 -2.10
CA ASP A 352 1.16 25.83 -0.91
C ASP A 352 2.63 25.46 -1.15
N ILE A 353 3.54 26.24 -0.56
CA ILE A 353 4.92 25.83 -0.27
C ILE A 353 5.04 25.76 1.26
N ASN A 354 5.31 24.57 1.79
CA ASN A 354 5.42 24.34 3.23
C ASN A 354 6.88 24.06 3.61
N PHE A 355 7.42 24.82 4.56
CA PHE A 355 8.74 24.59 5.14
C PHE A 355 8.62 24.26 6.62
N GLU A 356 9.11 23.09 7.01
CA GLU A 356 9.13 22.63 8.40
C GLU A 356 10.50 22.05 8.76
N ALA A 357 10.99 22.37 9.96
CA ALA A 357 12.23 21.81 10.49
C ALA A 357 12.10 21.53 12.00
N GLY A 358 12.48 20.34 12.44
CA GLY A 358 12.44 19.95 13.85
C GLY A 358 13.43 20.70 14.77
N ARG A 359 14.31 21.55 14.22
CA ARG A 359 15.26 22.36 15.01
C ARG A 359 15.25 23.83 14.62
N ASN A 360 15.85 24.18 13.48
CA ASN A 360 16.03 25.58 13.05
C ASN A 360 15.82 25.70 11.54
N ILE A 361 15.23 26.81 11.11
CA ILE A 361 15.27 27.29 9.72
C ILE A 361 16.26 28.47 9.69
N ASN A 362 17.26 28.40 8.81
CA ASN A 362 18.25 29.47 8.62
C ASN A 362 18.15 30.01 7.19
N MET A 363 17.97 31.33 7.05
CA MET A 363 17.90 32.01 5.75
C MET A 363 18.85 33.20 5.72
N LYS A 364 19.64 33.33 4.65
CA LYS A 364 20.61 34.42 4.51
C LYS A 364 20.88 34.74 3.04
N ALA A 365 20.70 36.00 2.66
CA ALA A 365 21.22 36.54 1.41
C ALA A 365 22.58 37.20 1.69
N THR A 366 23.67 36.63 1.15
CA THR A 366 25.04 37.04 1.52
C THR A 366 25.64 38.13 0.63
N ALA A 367 24.95 38.55 -0.43
CA ALA A 367 25.51 39.41 -1.48
C ALA A 367 26.80 38.86 -2.13
N ARG A 368 26.98 37.52 -2.22
CA ARG A 368 28.22 36.94 -2.77
C ARG A 368 28.41 37.29 -4.26
N TYR A 369 27.31 37.41 -5.01
CA TYR A 369 27.33 37.79 -6.43
C TYR A 369 27.97 39.17 -6.66
N SER A 370 27.72 40.14 -5.78
CA SER A 370 28.34 41.48 -5.78
C SER A 370 29.59 41.57 -4.89
N LYS A 371 30.19 40.45 -4.49
CA LYS A 371 31.38 40.39 -3.61
C LYS A 371 31.18 41.08 -2.24
N GLY A 372 29.94 41.08 -1.74
CA GLY A 372 29.58 41.69 -0.45
C GLY A 372 29.08 43.13 -0.55
N GLU A 373 29.15 43.76 -1.73
CA GLU A 373 28.64 45.11 -1.96
C GLU A 373 27.09 45.10 -2.06
N PRO A 374 26.40 46.18 -1.68
CA PRO A 374 24.93 46.26 -1.73
C PRO A 374 24.38 46.31 -3.16
N ILE A 375 25.23 46.56 -4.15
CA ILE A 375 24.88 46.71 -5.56
C ILE A 375 25.91 45.96 -6.41
N ASP A 376 25.47 45.29 -7.47
CA ASP A 376 26.35 44.61 -8.42
C ASP A 376 26.97 45.58 -9.46
N THR A 377 27.77 45.04 -10.39
CA THR A 377 28.43 45.85 -11.43
C THR A 377 27.47 46.46 -12.45
N LYS A 378 26.20 46.04 -12.46
CA LYS A 378 25.14 46.56 -13.33
C LYS A 378 24.26 47.59 -12.64
N GLY A 379 24.53 47.92 -11.37
CA GLY A 379 23.69 48.84 -10.61
C GLY A 379 22.46 48.19 -9.98
N LEU A 380 22.41 46.86 -9.88
CA LEU A 380 21.28 46.12 -9.31
C LEU A 380 21.55 45.74 -7.85
N GLU A 381 20.51 45.80 -7.00
CA GLU A 381 20.59 45.47 -5.58
C GLU A 381 21.06 44.03 -5.32
N SER A 382 21.86 43.82 -4.26
CA SER A 382 22.33 42.50 -3.84
C SER A 382 22.21 42.29 -2.32
N GLY A 383 22.00 41.04 -1.90
CA GLY A 383 21.89 40.70 -0.46
C GLY A 383 20.51 40.91 0.16
N ARG A 384 19.48 41.22 -0.63
CA ARG A 384 18.10 41.42 -0.17
C ARG A 384 17.41 40.09 0.18
N ILE A 385 16.63 40.11 1.26
CA ILE A 385 15.55 39.14 1.51
C ILE A 385 14.23 39.93 1.41
N HIS A 386 13.31 39.48 0.57
CA HIS A 386 12.02 40.15 0.32
C HIS A 386 10.88 39.17 0.58
N LEU A 387 9.90 39.58 1.39
CA LEU A 387 8.73 38.79 1.77
C LEU A 387 7.49 39.65 1.51
N GLU A 388 6.57 39.15 0.69
CA GLU A 388 5.35 39.85 0.28
C GLU A 388 4.14 38.93 0.42
N ALA A 389 3.01 39.48 0.89
CA ALA A 389 1.73 38.80 0.92
C ALA A 389 0.65 39.78 0.45
N GLN A 390 -0.21 39.38 -0.49
CA GLN A 390 -1.27 40.22 -1.04
C GLN A 390 -2.36 40.56 0.00
N HIS A 391 -2.55 39.67 0.97
CA HIS A 391 -3.54 39.83 2.04
C HIS A 391 -2.83 39.81 3.40
N ASN A 392 -2.86 38.67 4.10
CA ASN A 392 -2.36 38.60 5.47
C ASN A 392 -0.90 38.10 5.51
N HIS A 393 -0.06 38.78 6.27
CA HIS A 393 1.25 38.28 6.71
C HIS A 393 1.20 38.03 8.22
N ASN A 394 1.18 36.76 8.62
CA ASN A 394 1.08 36.35 10.01
C ASN A 394 2.46 35.94 10.54
N LEU A 395 2.94 36.62 11.59
CA LEU A 395 4.19 36.30 12.28
C LEU A 395 3.94 35.98 13.75
N LEU A 396 4.12 34.72 14.14
CA LEU A 396 4.07 34.28 15.53
C LEU A 396 5.48 33.93 16.03
N VAL A 397 5.86 34.48 17.19
CA VAL A 397 7.12 34.15 17.86
C VAL A 397 6.80 33.75 19.30
N GLY A 398 7.01 32.48 19.65
CA GLY A 398 6.58 31.92 20.94
C GLY A 398 7.35 32.42 22.17
N LYS A 399 8.45 33.16 21.98
CA LYS A 399 9.26 33.72 23.07
C LYS A 399 9.76 35.14 22.78
N ASP A 400 10.90 35.27 22.11
CA ASP A 400 11.56 36.55 21.87
C ASP A 400 11.65 36.82 20.37
N SER A 401 11.12 37.95 19.91
CA SER A 401 11.38 38.48 18.57
C SER A 401 12.40 39.62 18.67
N LYS A 402 13.51 39.51 17.94
CA LYS A 402 14.59 40.50 17.94
C LYS A 402 14.75 41.06 16.54
N ILE A 403 14.59 42.37 16.41
CA ILE A 403 14.77 43.11 15.16
C ILE A 403 15.85 44.17 15.40
N THR A 404 16.85 44.20 14.53
CA THR A 404 17.90 45.22 14.55
C THR A 404 18.03 45.81 13.16
N VAL A 405 17.83 47.12 13.06
CA VAL A 405 17.96 47.88 11.83
C VAL A 405 18.98 48.99 12.09
N VAL A 406 20.08 49.00 11.35
CA VAL A 406 21.15 49.99 11.51
C VAL A 406 20.79 51.32 10.84
N GLY A 407 20.09 51.25 9.71
CA GLY A 407 19.52 52.41 9.03
C GLY A 407 18.13 52.75 9.56
N ASN A 408 17.17 52.88 8.65
CA ASN A 408 15.80 53.27 8.99
C ASN A 408 14.87 52.06 9.06
N MET A 409 14.04 52.00 10.10
CA MET A 409 12.89 51.09 10.17
C MET A 409 11.61 51.88 9.85
N HIS A 410 10.90 51.46 8.81
CA HIS A 410 9.61 52.03 8.44
C HIS A 410 8.49 51.06 8.82
N THR A 411 7.44 51.56 9.46
CA THR A 411 6.22 50.80 9.77
C THR A 411 5.04 51.65 9.34
N GLY A 412 4.47 51.33 8.17
CA GLY A 412 3.30 51.99 7.64
C GLY A 412 2.06 51.13 7.88
N VAL A 413 1.02 51.70 8.49
CA VAL A 413 -0.29 51.08 8.67
C VAL A 413 -1.32 52.08 8.18
N GLY A 414 -2.08 51.72 7.14
CA GLY A 414 -3.05 52.62 6.51
C GLY A 414 -4.32 52.87 7.35
N GLU A 415 -4.66 51.89 8.19
CA GLU A 415 -5.85 51.92 9.06
C GLU A 415 -5.40 51.94 10.53
N ASN A 416 -5.65 50.86 11.28
CA ASN A 416 -5.38 50.80 12.72
C ASN A 416 -4.11 50.01 13.03
N GLN A 417 -3.22 50.59 13.84
CA GLN A 417 -2.11 49.88 14.45
C GLN A 417 -2.44 49.52 15.90
N PHE A 418 -2.52 48.24 16.22
CA PHE A 418 -2.72 47.75 17.58
C PHE A 418 -1.39 47.32 18.19
N ILE A 419 -1.04 47.87 19.35
CA ILE A 419 0.12 47.46 20.16
C ILE A 419 -0.38 47.09 21.55
N SER A 420 -0.41 45.80 21.85
CA SER A 420 -0.79 45.29 23.17
C SER A 420 0.46 44.78 23.89
N SER A 421 0.71 45.29 25.09
CA SER A 421 1.83 44.84 25.94
C SER A 421 1.30 44.43 27.30
N GLY A 422 1.44 43.17 27.67
CA GLY A 422 0.91 42.65 28.94
C GLY A 422 1.63 43.17 30.21
N LYS A 423 2.79 43.82 30.05
CA LYS A 423 3.54 44.44 31.17
C LYS A 423 3.94 45.87 30.83
N TYR A 424 4.91 46.05 29.94
CA TYR A 424 5.46 47.36 29.60
C TYR A 424 5.60 47.51 28.10
N LEU A 425 5.13 48.65 27.58
CA LEU A 425 5.54 49.17 26.29
C LEU A 425 6.61 50.22 26.56
N HIS A 426 7.88 49.87 26.37
CA HIS A 426 8.97 50.83 26.49
C HIS A 426 9.20 51.52 25.14
N VAL A 427 8.96 52.83 25.08
CA VAL A 427 9.33 53.66 23.93
C VAL A 427 10.53 54.49 24.35
N ASN A 428 11.72 54.02 23.98
CA ASN A 428 12.99 54.69 24.26
C ASN A 428 13.53 55.26 22.93
N THR A 429 13.58 56.59 22.81
CA THR A 429 14.08 57.26 21.60
C THR A 429 15.27 58.14 21.96
N GLY A 430 16.17 58.37 21.00
CA GLY A 430 17.31 59.27 21.18
C GLY A 430 16.93 60.76 21.18
N GLN A 431 15.66 61.10 20.94
CA GLN A 431 15.11 62.46 20.91
C GLN A 431 13.78 62.50 21.70
N ASP A 432 12.61 62.82 21.13
CA ASP A 432 11.34 62.93 21.88
C ASP A 432 10.33 61.78 21.68
N ASN A 433 9.50 61.55 22.71
CA ASN A 433 8.32 60.68 22.75
C ASN A 433 7.12 61.51 23.25
N ARG A 434 5.92 61.36 22.64
CA ARG A 434 4.74 62.21 22.96
C ARG A 434 3.56 61.37 23.48
N PHE A 435 2.83 61.88 24.49
CA PHE A 435 1.80 61.15 25.26
C PHE A 435 0.61 62.06 25.71
N THR A 436 -0.60 61.50 25.89
CA THR A 436 -1.86 62.22 26.32
C THR A 436 -2.65 61.37 27.34
N ALA A 437 -3.18 61.91 28.47
CA ALA A 437 -3.96 61.15 29.49
C ALA A 437 -5.02 61.95 30.28
N GLY A 438 -5.97 61.26 30.95
CA GLY A 438 -7.16 61.82 31.63
C GLY A 438 -7.28 61.55 33.15
N GLY A 439 -6.17 61.26 33.82
CA GLY A 439 -6.01 61.11 35.29
C GLY A 439 -5.11 62.23 35.84
N TYR A 440 -3.89 61.87 36.22
CA TYR A 440 -2.74 62.76 35.99
C TYR A 440 -1.79 62.07 34.99
N THR A 441 -1.45 62.72 33.87
CA THR A 441 -0.16 62.42 33.20
C THR A 441 0.91 63.06 34.07
N HIS A 442 1.61 62.29 34.91
CA HIS A 442 2.69 62.85 35.74
C HIS A 442 3.91 63.17 34.87
N LEU A 443 4.05 64.44 34.48
CA LEU A 443 5.23 65.03 33.86
C LEU A 443 5.96 65.87 34.93
N HIS A 444 7.16 65.47 35.36
CA HIS A 444 7.94 66.17 36.39
C HIS A 444 8.99 67.10 35.75
N SER A 445 8.83 68.42 35.89
CA SER A 445 9.72 69.44 35.32
C SER A 445 10.38 70.29 36.42
N GLY A 446 11.71 70.27 36.49
CA GLY A 446 12.47 71.01 37.52
C GLY A 446 12.53 72.54 37.37
N LYS A 447 11.94 73.11 36.30
CA LYS A 447 11.86 74.57 36.06
C LYS A 447 10.46 75.05 35.55
N GLU A 448 9.92 74.55 34.41
CA GLU A 448 8.49 74.74 33.99
C GLU A 448 8.00 73.70 32.90
N HIS A 449 6.66 73.53 32.69
CA HIS A 449 5.96 72.75 31.62
C HIS A 449 4.75 73.57 31.05
N ARG A 450 4.44 73.56 29.73
CA ARG A 450 3.36 74.39 29.09
C ARG A 450 2.52 73.65 28.01
N GLU A 451 1.19 73.84 28.01
CA GLU A 451 0.19 73.29 27.04
C GLU A 451 -0.83 74.38 26.59
N THR A 452 -1.29 74.42 25.32
CA THR A 452 -2.20 75.48 24.79
C THR A 452 -3.22 74.98 23.74
N ALA A 453 -4.53 75.07 24.03
CA ALA A 453 -5.68 74.81 23.12
C ALA A 453 -6.99 75.41 23.70
N THR A 454 -8.14 75.36 22.98
CA THR A 454 -9.43 75.95 23.40
C THR A 454 -10.13 75.22 24.57
N PHE A 455 -10.06 73.88 24.65
CA PHE A 455 -10.51 73.08 25.80
C PHE A 455 -9.51 71.95 26.09
N ILE A 456 -9.19 71.74 27.37
CA ILE A 456 -8.31 70.67 27.86
C ILE A 456 -9.07 69.91 28.97
N HIS A 457 -9.27 68.59 28.82
CA HIS A 457 -10.01 67.74 29.77
C HIS A 457 -9.05 66.81 30.55
N MET A 458 -8.82 67.12 31.83
CA MET A 458 -7.99 66.31 32.74
C MET A 458 -8.90 65.71 33.86
N ASN A 459 -9.52 64.54 33.62
CA ASN A 459 -10.48 63.79 34.49
C ASN A 459 -11.98 63.77 34.11
N GLY A 460 -12.36 63.61 32.83
CA GLY A 460 -13.72 63.16 32.45
C GLY A 460 -14.09 63.38 30.98
N PRO A 461 -15.02 62.62 30.37
CA PRO A 461 -15.73 61.41 30.85
C PRO A 461 -14.88 60.11 30.74
N GLY A 462 -15.41 58.96 31.17
CA GLY A 462 -14.68 57.69 31.20
C GLY A 462 -14.04 57.34 29.85
N ALA A 463 -12.72 57.10 29.86
CA ALA A 463 -11.98 56.76 28.66
C ALA A 463 -12.49 55.45 28.05
N ALA A 464 -12.72 55.44 26.73
CA ALA A 464 -13.02 54.21 26.01
C ALA A 464 -11.83 53.25 26.15
N VAL A 465 -12.11 51.98 26.46
CA VAL A 465 -11.09 50.94 26.51
C VAL A 465 -10.58 50.70 25.09
N ALA A 466 -9.27 50.77 24.88
CA ALA A 466 -8.67 50.44 23.60
C ALA A 466 -8.82 48.94 23.32
N ASN A 467 -9.17 48.58 22.08
CA ASN A 467 -9.25 47.19 21.67
C ASN A 467 -7.84 46.54 21.70
N GLN A 468 -7.78 45.28 22.10
CA GLN A 468 -6.53 44.51 22.11
C GLN A 468 -6.15 44.07 20.69
N ALA A 469 -4.86 43.80 20.48
CA ALA A 469 -4.37 43.19 19.24
C ALA A 469 -4.80 41.71 19.17
N ASP A 470 -5.23 41.28 17.99
CA ASP A 470 -5.56 39.87 17.74
C ASP A 470 -4.29 39.00 17.69
N LEU A 471 -4.38 37.78 18.22
CA LEU A 471 -3.29 36.83 18.18
C LEU A 471 -3.29 36.03 16.87
N VAL A 472 -2.11 35.78 16.32
CA VAL A 472 -1.95 34.86 15.19
C VAL A 472 -2.36 33.45 15.63
N LYS A 473 -3.31 32.84 14.90
CA LYS A 473 -3.66 31.42 15.07
C LYS A 473 -2.50 30.55 14.55
N GLN A 474 -2.06 29.59 15.36
CA GLN A 474 -1.10 28.58 14.89
C GLN A 474 -1.71 27.70 13.80
N LEU A 475 -0.87 27.24 12.88
CA LEU A 475 -1.27 26.23 11.91
C LEU A 475 -1.65 24.94 12.65
N GLU A 476 -2.70 24.29 12.16
CA GLU A 476 -3.10 22.98 12.65
C GLU A 476 -2.05 21.94 12.20
N THR A 477 -1.82 20.94 13.05
CA THR A 477 -0.86 19.86 12.78
C THR A 477 -1.58 18.53 12.68
N VAL A 478 -1.01 17.62 11.91
CA VAL A 478 -1.43 16.22 11.80
C VAL A 478 -0.31 15.29 12.25
N GLN A 479 -0.67 14.08 12.69
CA GLN A 479 0.31 13.08 13.10
C GLN A 479 0.79 12.26 11.92
N LEU A 480 2.02 12.50 11.47
CA LEU A 480 2.69 11.72 10.44
C LEU A 480 3.42 10.50 11.04
N PRO A 481 3.46 9.36 10.34
CA PRO A 481 4.31 8.24 10.74
C PRO A 481 5.77 8.49 10.35
N TYR A 482 6.69 8.06 11.22
CA TYR A 482 8.13 8.04 10.99
C TYR A 482 8.66 6.61 11.15
N ILE A 483 9.39 6.11 10.14
CA ILE A 483 9.87 4.73 10.11
C ILE A 483 11.39 4.73 10.27
N PHE A 484 11.89 4.06 11.31
CA PHE A 484 13.33 3.85 11.47
C PHE A 484 13.78 2.66 10.61
N PRO A 485 14.96 2.72 9.97
CA PRO A 485 15.50 1.58 9.24
C PRO A 485 15.60 0.33 10.13
N GLY A 486 15.09 -0.79 9.63
CA GLY A 486 15.05 -2.08 10.33
C GLY A 486 13.94 -2.20 11.38
N THR A 487 13.07 -1.19 11.53
CA THR A 487 11.87 -1.27 12.37
C THR A 487 10.62 -1.32 11.50
N LEU A 488 9.63 -2.10 11.94
CA LEU A 488 8.38 -2.28 11.21
C LEU A 488 7.27 -1.36 11.73
N ASN A 489 7.37 -0.93 12.99
CA ASN A 489 6.38 -0.04 13.61
C ASN A 489 6.75 1.44 13.48
N PRO A 490 5.92 2.26 12.81
CA PRO A 490 6.15 3.69 12.73
C PRO A 490 5.94 4.38 14.09
N VAL A 491 6.67 5.47 14.31
CA VAL A 491 6.46 6.41 15.44
C VAL A 491 5.77 7.66 14.92
N ALA A 492 4.70 8.10 15.58
CA ALA A 492 3.99 9.31 15.17
C ALA A 492 4.76 10.59 15.59
N TYR A 493 4.72 11.62 14.74
CA TYR A 493 5.17 12.96 15.06
C TYR A 493 4.20 14.01 14.48
N ASP A 494 4.03 15.13 15.19
CA ASP A 494 3.19 16.23 14.73
C ASP A 494 3.92 17.02 13.63
N SER A 495 3.20 17.35 12.56
CA SER A 495 3.72 18.10 11.42
C SER A 495 2.64 18.97 10.78
N ILE A 496 3.04 20.07 10.14
CA ILE A 496 2.14 20.87 9.29
C ILE A 496 1.97 20.26 7.90
N LEU A 497 2.78 19.27 7.54
CA LEU A 497 2.76 18.61 6.25
C LEU A 497 1.65 17.54 6.24
N THR A 498 0.88 17.47 5.15
CA THR A 498 -0.17 16.47 4.98
C THR A 498 0.38 15.08 4.64
N ARG A 499 1.62 15.00 4.15
CA ARG A 499 2.35 13.75 3.87
C ARG A 499 3.84 14.06 3.76
N ALA A 500 4.69 13.17 4.24
CA ALA A 500 6.14 13.27 4.10
C ALA A 500 6.74 11.89 3.79
N PRO A 501 7.45 11.70 2.67
CA PRO A 501 8.14 10.44 2.33
C PRO A 501 9.04 9.93 3.47
N GLN A 502 9.00 8.63 3.75
CA GLN A 502 9.79 8.00 4.82
C GLN A 502 10.65 6.86 4.31
N HIS A 503 11.44 6.27 5.21
CA HIS A 503 12.10 5.01 4.94
C HIS A 503 11.09 3.91 4.60
N GLU A 504 11.47 3.06 3.65
CA GLU A 504 10.69 1.88 3.29
C GLU A 504 10.59 0.92 4.50
N PRO A 505 9.47 0.23 4.71
CA PRO A 505 8.24 0.21 3.93
C PRO A 505 7.47 1.53 4.01
N TRP A 506 7.13 2.16 2.88
CA TRP A 506 6.32 3.39 2.91
C TRP A 506 4.83 3.12 2.58
N PRO A 507 3.91 3.10 3.56
CA PRO A 507 2.50 2.73 3.34
C PRO A 507 1.69 3.77 2.54
N HIS A 508 2.23 4.98 2.37
CA HIS A 508 1.58 6.07 1.64
C HIS A 508 2.20 6.30 0.26
N HIS A 509 2.75 5.23 -0.33
CA HIS A 509 3.00 5.22 -1.77
C HIS A 509 1.69 5.42 -2.50
N GLU A 510 1.72 6.34 -3.46
CA GLU A 510 0.53 6.67 -4.21
C GLU A 510 -0.03 5.48 -5.00
N ASN A 511 0.84 4.64 -5.57
CA ASN A 511 0.38 3.51 -6.39
C ASN A 511 -0.49 2.51 -5.59
N LEU A 512 -0.33 2.45 -4.26
CA LEU A 512 -1.10 1.57 -3.39
C LEU A 512 -2.52 2.11 -3.11
N ASP A 513 -2.71 3.43 -3.07
CA ASP A 513 -4.01 4.07 -2.95
C ASP A 513 -4.00 5.46 -3.62
N PRO A 514 -4.15 5.51 -4.96
CA PRO A 514 -4.01 6.76 -5.69
C PRO A 514 -5.16 7.73 -5.40
N THR A 515 -6.34 7.21 -5.02
CA THR A 515 -7.51 8.02 -4.72
C THR A 515 -7.33 8.84 -3.44
N ALA A 516 -6.64 8.28 -2.46
CA ALA A 516 -6.42 8.91 -1.16
C ALA A 516 -5.38 10.05 -1.18
N PHE A 517 -4.58 10.16 -2.25
CA PHE A 517 -3.54 11.19 -2.36
C PHE A 517 -3.81 12.19 -3.49
N LYS A 518 -5.05 12.29 -4.01
CA LYS A 518 -5.40 13.30 -5.02
C LYS A 518 -5.24 14.72 -4.47
N LYS A 519 -5.17 15.71 -5.36
CA LYS A 519 -4.99 17.13 -4.99
C LYS A 519 -5.99 17.61 -3.92
N PRO A 520 -7.31 17.30 -3.99
CA PRO A 520 -8.26 17.71 -2.95
C PRO A 520 -8.00 17.07 -1.58
N GLU A 521 -7.52 15.82 -1.56
CA GLU A 521 -7.30 15.06 -0.32
C GLU A 521 -6.02 15.47 0.42
N THR A 522 -5.11 16.15 -0.26
CA THR A 522 -3.80 16.56 0.29
C THR A 522 -3.76 18.04 0.65
N ASP A 523 -4.92 18.70 0.75
CA ASP A 523 -5.02 20.11 1.09
C ASP A 523 -4.59 20.38 2.52
N ARG A 524 -3.64 21.31 2.69
CA ARG A 524 -3.12 21.66 4.00
C ARG A 524 -4.09 22.56 4.76
N GLU A 525 -5.01 23.30 4.10
CA GLU A 525 -6.07 24.08 4.79
C GLU A 525 -7.18 23.19 5.35
N GLN A 526 -7.28 21.96 4.85
CA GLN A 526 -8.25 20.98 5.30
C GLN A 526 -7.52 19.65 5.48
N PRO A 527 -6.55 19.59 6.41
CA PRO A 527 -5.71 18.41 6.53
C PRO A 527 -6.62 17.29 7.08
N GLY A 528 -7.06 16.41 6.17
CA GLY A 528 -7.82 15.22 6.51
C GLY A 528 -7.00 14.28 7.39
N GLY A 529 -7.60 13.16 7.79
CA GLY A 529 -6.82 12.06 8.38
C GLY A 529 -5.83 11.50 7.37
N LEU A 530 -4.64 11.12 7.80
CA LEU A 530 -3.71 10.38 6.94
C LEU A 530 -4.32 9.03 6.56
N PRO A 531 -4.53 8.78 5.27
CA PRO A 531 -5.05 7.50 4.81
C PRO A 531 -3.91 6.48 4.81
N THR A 532 -4.10 5.36 5.51
CA THR A 532 -3.20 4.20 5.40
C THR A 532 -3.74 3.24 4.36
N SER A 533 -2.90 2.83 3.41
CA SER A 533 -3.27 1.80 2.43
C SER A 533 -2.95 0.40 2.97
N GLU A 534 -3.80 -0.57 2.69
CA GLU A 534 -3.49 -1.97 2.97
C GLU A 534 -2.46 -2.49 1.96
N ARG A 535 -1.56 -3.38 2.41
CA ARG A 535 -0.63 -4.05 1.49
C ARG A 535 -1.42 -4.85 0.47
N VAL A 536 -1.05 -4.68 -0.80
CA VAL A 536 -1.62 -5.42 -1.91
C VAL A 536 -0.67 -6.53 -2.33
N LEU A 537 -1.18 -7.75 -2.33
CA LEU A 537 -0.51 -8.93 -2.85
C LEU A 537 -0.95 -9.13 -4.30
N THR A 538 -0.01 -9.31 -5.23
CA THR A 538 -0.31 -9.54 -6.65
C THR A 538 -0.23 -11.03 -7.00
N PRO A 539 -0.91 -11.57 -8.01
CA PRO A 539 -0.82 -12.99 -8.37
C PRO A 539 0.63 -13.48 -8.53
N ASP A 540 0.93 -14.70 -8.10
CA ASP A 540 2.19 -15.37 -8.42
C ASP A 540 2.04 -16.10 -9.76
N THR A 541 2.66 -15.51 -10.78
CA THR A 541 2.57 -15.92 -12.18
C THR A 541 3.16 -17.31 -12.42
N PHE A 542 4.08 -17.78 -11.57
CA PHE A 542 4.71 -19.10 -11.71
C PHE A 542 3.77 -20.26 -11.42
N PHE A 543 2.66 -20.04 -10.69
CA PHE A 543 1.69 -21.09 -10.42
C PHE A 543 0.82 -21.45 -11.62
N LYS A 544 0.72 -20.60 -12.67
CA LYS A 544 -0.04 -20.89 -13.90
C LYS A 544 -1.45 -21.45 -13.65
N ASN A 545 -2.18 -20.88 -12.69
CA ASN A 545 -3.50 -21.33 -12.23
C ASN A 545 -3.61 -22.74 -11.64
N LYS A 546 -2.49 -23.37 -11.26
CA LYS A 546 -2.45 -24.73 -10.71
C LYS A 546 -2.31 -24.79 -9.18
N GLY A 547 -2.31 -23.65 -8.48
CA GLY A 547 -2.19 -23.56 -7.02
C GLY A 547 -1.75 -22.18 -6.57
N GLY A 548 -1.43 -22.02 -5.28
CA GLY A 548 -0.89 -20.77 -4.72
C GLY A 548 -1.78 -19.54 -4.90
N ARG A 549 -1.16 -18.36 -4.88
CA ARG A 549 -1.88 -17.09 -5.06
C ARG A 549 -2.14 -16.76 -6.53
N ILE A 550 -3.38 -16.93 -6.94
CA ILE A 550 -3.86 -16.76 -8.33
C ILE A 550 -4.77 -15.53 -8.53
N SER A 551 -4.88 -14.67 -7.52
CA SER A 551 -5.64 -13.42 -7.58
C SER A 551 -4.99 -12.40 -6.65
N SER A 552 -5.18 -11.11 -6.93
CA SER A 552 -4.77 -10.08 -5.99
C SER A 552 -5.54 -10.19 -4.66
N ALA A 553 -4.91 -9.76 -3.58
CA ALA A 553 -5.52 -9.74 -2.24
C ALA A 553 -4.98 -8.58 -1.41
N PHE A 554 -5.80 -8.08 -0.48
CA PHE A 554 -5.37 -7.12 0.54
C PHE A 554 -4.99 -7.86 1.83
N VAL A 555 -3.90 -7.45 2.46
CA VAL A 555 -3.54 -7.91 3.80
C VAL A 555 -4.28 -7.04 4.81
N SER A 556 -5.50 -7.43 5.18
CA SER A 556 -6.35 -6.66 6.09
C SER A 556 -5.68 -6.37 7.44
N GLY A 557 -5.78 -5.13 7.90
CA GLY A 557 -5.19 -4.64 9.15
C GLY A 557 -3.69 -4.41 9.07
N SER A 558 -3.10 -4.43 7.87
CA SER A 558 -1.69 -4.09 7.68
C SER A 558 -1.45 -2.60 7.85
N GLY A 559 -2.34 -1.75 7.35
CA GLY A 559 -2.07 -0.31 7.23
C GLY A 559 -0.72 -0.02 6.55
N GLY A 560 -0.27 -0.95 5.70
CA GLY A 560 1.02 -0.93 5.02
C GLY A 560 2.24 -1.36 5.86
N ASN A 561 2.04 -1.76 7.12
CA ASN A 561 3.08 -2.27 8.02
C ASN A 561 3.52 -3.70 7.63
N LEU A 562 4.81 -4.02 7.81
CA LEU A 562 5.37 -5.34 7.55
C LEU A 562 5.05 -6.35 8.67
N ASP A 563 4.69 -5.90 9.89
CA ASP A 563 4.41 -6.75 11.06
C ASP A 563 3.08 -7.52 11.00
N SER A 564 2.18 -7.18 10.08
CA SER A 564 0.81 -7.72 10.04
C SER A 564 0.68 -9.15 9.50
N GLY A 565 1.80 -9.86 9.33
CA GLY A 565 1.84 -11.21 8.78
C GLY A 565 1.57 -11.29 7.28
N TYR A 566 1.91 -12.45 6.69
CA TYR A 566 1.54 -12.83 5.33
C TYR A 566 0.16 -13.50 5.37
N GLN A 567 -0.71 -13.23 4.39
CA GLN A 567 -1.84 -14.13 4.17
C GLN A 567 -1.30 -15.41 3.55
N SER A 568 -1.15 -16.47 4.36
CA SER A 568 -0.95 -17.81 3.85
C SER A 568 -2.20 -18.22 3.08
N THR A 569 -2.18 -18.14 1.75
CA THR A 569 -3.01 -19.06 0.98
C THR A 569 -2.27 -20.39 1.01
N ALA A 570 -2.52 -21.15 2.09
CA ALA A 570 -2.02 -22.52 2.21
C ALA A 570 -2.34 -23.25 0.90
N GLY A 571 -1.30 -23.81 0.29
CA GLY A 571 -1.37 -24.55 -0.95
C GLY A 571 -2.55 -25.52 -0.91
N GLY A 572 -3.37 -25.45 -1.95
CA GLY A 572 -4.42 -26.42 -2.16
C GLY A 572 -3.78 -27.77 -2.45
N THR A 573 -3.53 -28.58 -1.42
CA THR A 573 -3.77 -30.01 -1.57
C THR A 573 -5.27 -30.16 -1.78
N GLY A 574 -5.67 -30.84 -2.86
CA GLY A 574 -7.06 -31.07 -3.20
C GLY A 574 -7.84 -31.73 -2.07
N SER A 575 -8.47 -30.92 -1.21
CA SER A 575 -9.56 -31.30 -0.30
C SER A 575 -10.08 -30.02 0.35
N GLY A 576 -11.24 -29.55 -0.13
CA GLY A 576 -11.77 -28.25 0.25
C GLY A 576 -12.04 -28.09 1.75
N VAL A 577 -11.51 -27.02 2.32
CA VAL A 577 -12.16 -26.22 3.38
C VAL A 577 -11.76 -24.76 3.12
N GLY A 578 -12.55 -24.07 2.30
CA GLY A 578 -12.33 -22.66 2.00
C GLY A 578 -12.67 -21.78 3.20
N THR A 579 -11.75 -20.90 3.57
CA THR A 579 -12.07 -19.66 4.29
C THR A 579 -12.81 -18.72 3.34
N THR A 580 -13.77 -17.97 3.90
CA THR A 580 -14.73 -17.17 3.15
C THR A 580 -14.06 -16.01 2.41
N PRO A 581 -14.39 -15.77 1.12
CA PRO A 581 -14.00 -14.56 0.39
C PRO A 581 -14.48 -13.29 1.10
N ILE A 582 -13.61 -12.29 1.20
CA ILE A 582 -13.98 -10.92 1.59
C ILE A 582 -14.23 -10.17 0.27
N ASP A 583 -15.51 -9.86 -0.02
CA ASP A 583 -15.92 -9.12 -1.21
C ASP A 583 -15.88 -7.59 -0.96
N ASP A 584 -15.47 -6.89 -2.02
CA ASP A 584 -15.26 -5.46 -2.26
C ASP A 584 -16.61 -4.67 -2.28
N TYR A 585 -17.25 -4.47 -1.12
CA TYR A 585 -18.53 -3.73 -1.00
C TYR A 585 -18.32 -2.35 -0.37
N SER A 586 -18.54 -1.27 -1.14
CA SER A 586 -18.68 0.09 -0.63
C SER A 586 -20.14 0.40 -0.27
N SER A 587 -20.38 0.77 0.98
CA SER A 587 -21.73 1.10 1.47
C SER A 587 -22.13 2.52 1.08
N ASN A 588 -23.22 2.65 0.31
CA ASN A 588 -23.89 3.93 0.03
C ASN A 588 -25.11 4.14 0.95
N PHE A 589 -25.07 3.62 2.18
CA PHE A 589 -26.21 3.68 3.11
C PHE A 589 -26.37 5.07 3.71
N GLU A 590 -27.59 5.63 3.66
CA GLU A 590 -27.97 6.86 4.35
C GLU A 590 -28.59 6.53 5.70
N PHE A 591 -28.17 7.23 6.75
CA PHE A 591 -28.70 7.04 8.11
C PHE A 591 -30.19 7.40 8.18
N SER A 592 -30.98 6.55 8.85
CA SER A 592 -32.39 6.78 9.17
C SER A 592 -32.64 6.52 10.66
N GLU A 593 -33.47 7.36 11.28
CA GLU A 593 -33.90 7.16 12.67
C GLU A 593 -34.97 6.06 12.82
N GLU A 594 -35.51 5.56 11.71
CA GLU A 594 -36.53 4.51 11.67
C GLU A 594 -35.92 3.13 11.93
N LEU A 595 -36.47 2.43 12.94
CA LEU A 595 -35.97 1.14 13.39
C LEU A 595 -36.13 0.08 12.28
N GLY A 596 -35.06 -0.67 11.98
CA GLY A 596 -35.06 -1.71 10.96
C GLY A 596 -34.77 -1.23 9.54
N SER A 597 -34.44 0.06 9.36
CA SER A 597 -33.99 0.64 8.08
C SER A 597 -32.76 -0.08 7.53
N LEU A 598 -31.81 -0.48 8.39
CA LEU A 598 -30.61 -1.23 8.02
C LEU A 598 -30.91 -2.57 7.34
N SER A 599 -31.86 -3.33 7.90
CA SER A 599 -32.27 -4.64 7.38
C SER A 599 -33.29 -4.56 6.25
N SER A 600 -33.99 -3.43 6.10
CA SER A 600 -35.08 -3.24 5.14
C SER A 600 -34.64 -3.43 3.68
N LYS A 601 -33.40 -3.03 3.35
CA LYS A 601 -32.77 -3.25 2.04
C LYS A 601 -32.70 -4.74 1.68
N TYR A 602 -32.60 -5.60 2.70
CA TYR A 602 -32.51 -7.05 2.57
C TYR A 602 -33.87 -7.75 2.76
N GLU A 603 -34.93 -7.03 3.13
CA GLU A 603 -36.24 -7.57 3.50
C GLU A 603 -37.37 -6.84 2.75
N SER A 604 -37.99 -7.54 1.78
CA SER A 604 -39.14 -7.10 0.95
C SER A 604 -39.00 -5.82 0.12
N LYS A 605 -37.84 -5.15 0.13
CA LYS A 605 -37.64 -3.82 -0.48
C LYS A 605 -38.62 -2.76 0.05
N GLY A 606 -39.12 -2.92 1.28
CA GLY A 606 -39.98 -1.94 1.94
C GLY A 606 -41.41 -1.82 1.39
N ASN A 607 -41.94 -2.83 0.66
CA ASN A 607 -43.30 -2.73 0.10
C ASN A 607 -44.38 -3.25 1.09
N PRO A 608 -45.21 -2.37 1.70
CA PRO A 608 -46.25 -2.76 2.66
C PRO A 608 -47.43 -3.51 2.03
N THR A 609 -47.57 -3.47 0.70
CA THR A 609 -48.65 -4.14 -0.03
C THR A 609 -48.26 -5.55 -0.51
N ALA A 610 -47.03 -6.00 -0.26
CA ALA A 610 -46.50 -7.24 -0.80
C ALA A 610 -47.31 -8.47 -0.36
N ILE A 611 -47.60 -9.37 -1.31
CA ILE A 611 -48.27 -10.65 -1.07
C ILE A 611 -47.42 -11.76 -1.68
N GLY A 612 -47.04 -12.74 -0.86
CA GLY A 612 -46.26 -13.91 -1.25
C GLY A 612 -47.01 -15.20 -0.99
N PHE A 613 -46.56 -16.29 -1.61
CA PHE A 613 -47.03 -17.64 -1.33
C PHE A 613 -45.88 -18.64 -1.39
N ASP A 614 -45.78 -19.50 -0.37
CA ASP A 614 -44.88 -20.64 -0.38
C ASP A 614 -45.54 -21.92 0.16
N LYS A 615 -44.97 -23.08 -0.22
CA LYS A 615 -45.54 -24.41 0.10
C LYS A 615 -45.53 -24.74 1.60
N THR A 616 -44.73 -24.07 2.41
CA THR A 616 -44.55 -24.31 3.85
C THR A 616 -45.34 -23.30 4.68
N GLY A 617 -45.16 -22.00 4.41
CA GLY A 617 -45.77 -20.88 5.12
C GLY A 617 -47.19 -20.50 4.67
N GLY A 618 -47.63 -20.97 3.49
CA GLY A 618 -48.88 -20.55 2.88
C GLY A 618 -48.79 -19.12 2.35
N TRP A 619 -49.90 -18.37 2.37
CA TRP A 619 -49.89 -16.96 1.99
C TRP A 619 -49.19 -16.10 3.05
N SER A 620 -48.40 -15.14 2.60
CA SER A 620 -47.67 -14.15 3.42
C SER A 620 -48.01 -12.73 2.96
N TYR A 621 -48.13 -11.82 3.92
CA TYR A 621 -48.66 -10.48 3.67
C TYR A 621 -47.79 -9.40 4.33
N GLY A 622 -47.53 -8.31 3.58
CA GLY A 622 -46.90 -7.10 4.08
C GLY A 622 -45.38 -7.02 3.98
N THR A 623 -44.82 -5.91 4.48
CA THR A 623 -43.37 -5.62 4.53
C THR A 623 -42.61 -6.76 5.21
N TYR A 624 -43.18 -7.32 6.28
CA TYR A 624 -42.56 -8.39 7.06
C TYR A 624 -42.99 -9.80 6.64
N GLN A 625 -43.66 -9.94 5.49
CA GLN A 625 -44.14 -11.22 4.95
C GLN A 625 -44.79 -12.13 6.02
N LEU A 626 -45.81 -11.61 6.70
CA LEU A 626 -46.47 -12.28 7.81
C LEU A 626 -47.19 -13.55 7.32
N ALA A 627 -46.56 -14.69 7.50
CA ALA A 627 -47.07 -15.98 7.04
C ALA A 627 -48.33 -16.41 7.81
N THR A 628 -49.31 -16.92 7.06
CA THR A 628 -50.63 -17.27 7.60
C THR A 628 -50.65 -18.64 8.28
N ARG A 629 -49.93 -19.66 7.76
CA ARG A 629 -49.91 -21.01 8.36
C ARG A 629 -49.19 -21.09 9.71
N PRO A 630 -48.01 -20.45 9.91
CA PRO A 630 -47.34 -20.43 11.21
C PRO A 630 -48.06 -19.55 12.26
N GLY A 631 -49.12 -18.84 11.87
CA GLY A 631 -49.93 -18.02 12.76
C GLY A 631 -49.43 -16.58 12.96
N ALA A 632 -48.38 -16.14 12.25
CA ALA A 632 -47.84 -14.79 12.34
C ALA A 632 -48.88 -13.73 11.91
N PHE A 633 -49.61 -14.01 10.82
CA PHE A 633 -50.72 -13.15 10.36
C PHE A 633 -51.88 -13.10 11.36
N LYS A 634 -52.18 -14.23 12.01
CA LYS A 634 -53.22 -14.31 13.05
C LYS A 634 -52.87 -13.44 14.26
N GLY A 635 -51.60 -13.41 14.64
CA GLY A 635 -51.09 -12.52 15.68
C GLY A 635 -51.24 -11.04 15.32
N TYR A 636 -50.96 -10.69 14.06
CA TYR A 636 -51.14 -9.34 13.55
C TYR A 636 -52.60 -8.89 13.57
N MET A 637 -53.53 -9.73 13.11
CA MET A 637 -54.97 -9.44 13.21
C MET A 637 -55.44 -9.24 14.66
N ARG A 638 -54.86 -9.97 15.62
CA ARG A 638 -55.15 -9.77 17.05
C ARG A 638 -54.63 -8.42 17.56
N TYR A 639 -53.42 -8.04 17.14
CA TYR A 639 -52.84 -6.74 17.46
C TYR A 639 -53.68 -5.59 16.90
N LEU A 640 -54.08 -5.68 15.63
CA LEU A 640 -54.95 -4.67 15.02
C LEU A 640 -56.28 -4.55 15.77
N LYS A 641 -56.91 -5.67 16.15
CA LYS A 641 -58.14 -5.65 16.95
C LYS A 641 -58.00 -4.88 18.27
N ALA A 642 -56.82 -4.95 18.89
CA ALA A 642 -56.54 -4.34 20.19
C ALA A 642 -56.10 -2.87 20.09
N LYS A 643 -55.34 -2.50 19.06
CA LYS A 643 -54.65 -1.19 18.98
C LYS A 643 -55.06 -0.34 17.78
N HIS A 644 -55.60 -0.93 16.71
CA HIS A 644 -55.89 -0.29 15.43
C HIS A 644 -57.21 -0.81 14.83
N LYS A 645 -58.32 -0.54 15.54
CA LYS A 645 -59.65 -1.12 15.22
C LYS A 645 -60.12 -0.84 13.79
N GLN A 646 -59.83 0.35 13.26
CA GLN A 646 -60.24 0.74 11.91
C GLN A 646 -59.58 -0.14 10.84
N VAL A 647 -58.28 -0.44 10.98
CA VAL A 647 -57.54 -1.33 10.06
C VAL A 647 -58.01 -2.78 10.24
N TYR A 648 -58.26 -3.19 11.48
CA TYR A 648 -58.82 -4.51 11.76
C TYR A 648 -60.18 -4.72 11.08
N GLU A 649 -61.09 -3.75 11.18
CA GLU A 649 -62.44 -3.85 10.61
C GLU A 649 -62.42 -3.95 9.08
N VAL A 650 -61.55 -3.19 8.41
CA VAL A 650 -61.35 -3.27 6.96
C VAL A 650 -60.91 -4.68 6.54
N LEU A 651 -59.88 -5.22 7.18
CA LEU A 651 -59.38 -6.57 6.86
C LEU A 651 -60.34 -7.68 7.31
N GLN A 652 -61.06 -7.47 8.42
CA GLN A 652 -62.04 -8.43 8.95
C GLN A 652 -63.29 -8.52 8.05
N THR A 653 -63.72 -7.40 7.47
CA THR A 653 -64.84 -7.35 6.51
C THR A 653 -64.50 -8.09 5.21
N ALA A 654 -63.23 -8.06 4.79
CA ALA A 654 -62.73 -8.86 3.67
C ALA A 654 -62.54 -10.36 4.00
N GLY A 655 -63.04 -10.83 5.15
CA GLY A 655 -62.99 -12.24 5.58
C GLY A 655 -61.83 -12.58 6.54
N GLY A 656 -61.01 -11.59 6.92
CA GLY A 656 -60.02 -11.69 8.00
C GLY A 656 -58.99 -12.81 7.81
N ASN A 657 -58.49 -13.35 8.93
CA ASN A 657 -57.44 -14.38 8.91
C ASN A 657 -57.81 -15.63 8.09
N SER A 658 -59.09 -16.00 8.04
CA SER A 658 -59.54 -17.16 7.25
C SER A 658 -59.42 -16.89 5.75
N ALA A 659 -59.84 -15.71 5.28
CA ALA A 659 -59.69 -15.33 3.89
C ALA A 659 -58.22 -15.12 3.49
N ALA A 660 -57.41 -14.57 4.39
CA ALA A 660 -55.95 -14.45 4.23
C ALA A 660 -55.28 -15.82 4.06
N MET A 661 -55.61 -16.79 4.92
CA MET A 661 -55.05 -18.15 4.84
C MET A 661 -55.36 -18.86 3.51
N ASN A 662 -56.53 -18.58 2.94
CA ASN A 662 -57.00 -19.20 1.70
C ASN A 662 -56.64 -18.40 0.44
N GLY A 663 -56.07 -17.20 0.58
CA GLY A 663 -55.67 -16.35 -0.55
C GLY A 663 -56.84 -15.82 -1.38
N ILE A 664 -57.98 -15.55 -0.74
CA ILE A 664 -59.19 -15.06 -1.43
C ILE A 664 -58.90 -13.71 -2.10
N ASP A 665 -59.33 -13.54 -3.35
CA ASP A 665 -59.05 -12.35 -4.17
C ASP A 665 -59.49 -11.05 -3.49
N THR A 666 -60.71 -11.01 -2.95
CA THR A 666 -61.25 -9.85 -2.24
C THR A 666 -60.39 -9.46 -1.03
N PHE A 667 -59.78 -10.43 -0.36
CA PHE A 667 -58.85 -10.16 0.74
C PHE A 667 -57.53 -9.59 0.25
N ARG A 668 -56.99 -10.11 -0.86
CA ARG A 668 -55.73 -9.61 -1.44
C ARG A 668 -55.85 -8.18 -1.96
N GLU A 669 -56.97 -7.88 -2.64
CA GLU A 669 -57.27 -6.53 -3.10
C GLU A 669 -57.45 -5.56 -1.92
N THR A 670 -58.21 -5.97 -0.89
CA THR A 670 -58.40 -5.15 0.31
C THR A 670 -57.07 -4.93 1.04
N TRP A 671 -56.21 -5.94 1.11
CA TRP A 671 -54.87 -5.82 1.69
C TRP A 671 -54.02 -4.81 0.94
N GLN A 672 -53.95 -4.92 -0.39
CA GLN A 672 -53.16 -4.01 -1.22
C GLN A 672 -53.66 -2.57 -1.13
N LEU A 673 -54.99 -2.38 -1.12
CA LEU A 673 -55.59 -1.06 -0.98
C LEU A 673 -55.33 -0.48 0.42
N ALA A 674 -55.65 -1.22 1.47
CA ALA A 674 -55.50 -0.72 2.84
C ALA A 674 -54.04 -0.42 3.18
N MET A 675 -53.10 -1.24 2.70
CA MET A 675 -51.67 -1.06 3.00
C MET A 675 -50.96 -0.09 2.04
N SER A 676 -51.69 0.51 1.09
CA SER A 676 -51.17 1.63 0.28
C SER A 676 -51.24 2.97 1.03
N GLU A 677 -52.06 3.06 2.08
CA GLU A 677 -52.14 4.24 2.95
C GLU A 677 -51.05 4.18 4.02
N LYS A 678 -50.27 5.27 4.16
CA LYS A 678 -49.05 5.33 4.99
C LYS A 678 -49.31 5.03 6.47
N ASP A 679 -50.39 5.56 7.03
CA ASP A 679 -50.81 5.36 8.42
C ASP A 679 -51.24 3.90 8.72
N LYS A 680 -51.86 3.24 7.74
CA LYS A 680 -52.26 1.83 7.85
C LYS A 680 -51.06 0.89 7.65
N ALA A 681 -50.17 1.20 6.71
CA ALA A 681 -48.92 0.49 6.51
C ALA A 681 -48.04 0.48 7.78
N GLU A 682 -48.01 1.61 8.50
CA GLU A 682 -47.24 1.77 9.76
C GLU A 682 -47.66 0.78 10.85
N THR A 683 -48.91 0.30 10.83
CA THR A 683 -49.37 -0.69 11.80
C THR A 683 -48.62 -2.02 11.69
N GLN A 684 -48.07 -2.35 10.51
CA GLN A 684 -47.20 -3.50 10.30
C GLN A 684 -45.85 -3.32 11.01
N HIS A 685 -45.26 -2.14 10.90
CA HIS A 685 -44.01 -1.77 11.55
C HIS A 685 -44.16 -1.82 13.08
N ALA A 686 -45.19 -1.15 13.61
CA ALA A 686 -45.49 -1.15 15.05
C ALA A 686 -45.72 -2.57 15.62
N TYR A 687 -46.35 -3.47 14.85
CA TYR A 687 -46.49 -4.87 15.25
C TYR A 687 -45.14 -5.61 15.24
N ALA A 688 -44.31 -5.41 14.21
CA ALA A 688 -43.00 -6.04 14.11
C ALA A 688 -42.07 -5.60 15.27
N VAL A 689 -42.14 -4.34 15.72
CA VAL A 689 -41.41 -3.85 16.90
C VAL A 689 -41.77 -4.63 18.15
N ILE A 690 -43.06 -4.81 18.40
CA ILE A 690 -43.56 -5.53 19.58
C ILE A 690 -43.21 -7.02 19.52
N GLN A 691 -43.21 -7.63 18.32
CA GLN A 691 -42.95 -9.06 18.18
C GLN A 691 -41.47 -9.43 18.17
N TYR A 692 -40.62 -8.62 17.52
CA TYR A 692 -39.23 -9.00 17.27
C TYR A 692 -38.24 -8.18 18.10
N PHE A 693 -38.41 -6.87 18.21
CA PHE A 693 -37.43 -6.02 18.90
C PHE A 693 -37.54 -6.10 20.42
N VAL A 694 -38.73 -5.85 20.98
CA VAL A 694 -38.93 -5.79 22.43
C VAL A 694 -38.52 -7.09 23.14
N PRO A 695 -38.96 -8.30 22.68
CA PRO A 695 -38.60 -9.54 23.36
C PRO A 695 -37.11 -9.89 23.23
N ALA A 696 -36.43 -9.41 22.19
CA ALA A 696 -34.98 -9.59 22.03
C ALA A 696 -34.21 -8.65 22.94
N ALA A 697 -34.59 -7.38 22.99
CA ALA A 697 -34.00 -6.38 23.89
C ALA A 697 -34.11 -6.84 25.35
N ASP A 698 -35.31 -7.25 25.81
CA ASP A 698 -35.50 -7.72 27.18
C ASP A 698 -34.62 -8.93 27.52
N LYS A 699 -34.47 -9.88 26.59
CA LYS A 699 -33.62 -11.07 26.81
C LYS A 699 -32.14 -10.74 26.85
N VAL A 700 -31.68 -9.84 25.96
CA VAL A 700 -30.29 -9.37 25.94
C VAL A 700 -29.99 -8.63 27.24
N THR A 701 -30.81 -7.64 27.62
CA THR A 701 -30.66 -6.88 28.86
C THR A 701 -30.59 -7.78 30.08
N ASN A 702 -31.53 -8.73 30.20
CA ASN A 702 -31.56 -9.65 31.35
C ASN A 702 -30.37 -10.61 31.40
N SER A 703 -29.77 -10.98 30.26
CA SER A 703 -28.70 -11.98 30.22
C SER A 703 -27.28 -11.41 30.17
N THR A 704 -27.12 -10.14 29.78
CA THR A 704 -25.81 -9.49 29.61
C THR A 704 -25.64 -8.25 30.48
N GLY A 705 -26.73 -7.65 30.96
CA GLY A 705 -26.72 -6.37 31.69
C GLY A 705 -26.63 -5.13 30.79
N ILE A 706 -26.56 -5.29 29.47
CA ILE A 706 -26.53 -4.18 28.51
C ILE A 706 -27.92 -4.00 27.91
N ASP A 707 -28.51 -2.82 28.16
CA ASP A 707 -29.77 -2.44 27.52
C ASP A 707 -29.50 -1.74 26.18
N VAL A 708 -29.71 -2.47 25.08
CA VAL A 708 -29.51 -1.98 23.71
C VAL A 708 -30.46 -0.81 23.37
N ARG A 709 -31.58 -0.65 24.10
CA ARG A 709 -32.50 0.47 23.89
C ARG A 709 -31.90 1.82 24.28
N LEU A 710 -30.85 1.79 25.10
CA LEU A 710 -30.10 2.97 25.55
C LEU A 710 -28.85 3.25 24.69
N LYS A 711 -28.63 2.46 23.63
CA LYS A 711 -27.49 2.57 22.71
C LYS A 711 -27.88 3.30 21.42
N SER A 712 -26.91 3.48 20.52
CA SER A 712 -27.14 4.07 19.19
C SER A 712 -28.32 3.42 18.47
N LYS A 713 -29.05 4.24 17.71
CA LYS A 713 -30.12 3.79 16.82
C LYS A 713 -29.62 2.72 15.87
N THR A 714 -28.39 2.87 15.39
CA THR A 714 -27.72 1.86 14.57
C THR A 714 -27.57 0.52 15.29
N LEU A 715 -27.17 0.49 16.57
CA LEU A 715 -27.09 -0.77 17.31
C LEU A 715 -28.48 -1.36 17.63
N GLN A 716 -29.51 -0.52 17.78
CA GLN A 716 -30.91 -0.97 17.87
C GLN A 716 -31.34 -1.65 16.55
N ASP A 717 -30.94 -1.12 15.40
CA ASP A 717 -31.15 -1.73 14.08
C ASP A 717 -30.43 -3.07 13.90
N VAL A 718 -29.21 -3.18 14.42
CA VAL A 718 -28.49 -4.47 14.41
C VAL A 718 -29.18 -5.51 15.29
N LEU A 719 -29.72 -5.12 16.45
CA LEU A 719 -30.53 -6.00 17.30
C LEU A 719 -31.82 -6.42 16.58
N TRP A 720 -32.48 -5.48 15.90
CA TRP A 720 -33.67 -5.73 15.10
C TRP A 720 -33.40 -6.80 14.02
N SER A 721 -32.41 -6.55 13.16
CA SER A 721 -32.01 -7.46 12.08
C SER A 721 -31.72 -8.87 12.61
N THR A 722 -30.94 -8.94 13.70
CA THR A 722 -30.55 -10.20 14.31
C THR A 722 -31.77 -10.93 14.88
N SER A 723 -32.73 -10.21 15.46
CA SER A 723 -33.96 -10.79 16.02
C SER A 723 -34.91 -11.29 14.94
N VAL A 724 -35.07 -10.56 13.84
CA VAL A 724 -35.92 -11.01 12.72
C VAL A 724 -35.38 -12.31 12.13
N GLN A 725 -34.06 -12.43 11.97
CA GLN A 725 -33.47 -13.60 11.33
C GLN A 725 -33.28 -14.81 12.24
N HIS A 726 -32.95 -14.59 13.52
CA HIS A 726 -32.62 -15.68 14.46
C HIS A 726 -33.67 -15.87 15.57
N GLY A 727 -34.73 -15.05 15.58
CA GLY A 727 -35.69 -14.95 16.68
C GLY A 727 -35.07 -14.37 17.95
N ALA A 728 -35.92 -13.94 18.90
CA ALA A 728 -35.45 -13.35 20.15
C ALA A 728 -34.51 -14.27 20.97
N GLY A 729 -34.72 -15.59 20.90
CA GLY A 729 -33.86 -16.57 21.58
C GLY A 729 -32.49 -16.77 20.92
N GLY A 730 -32.43 -16.78 19.59
CA GLY A 730 -31.17 -16.87 18.84
C GLY A 730 -30.39 -15.57 18.91
N CYS A 731 -31.07 -14.43 18.76
CA CYS A 731 -30.50 -13.09 18.94
C CYS A 731 -29.82 -12.94 20.30
N ASN A 732 -30.49 -13.36 21.39
CA ASN A 732 -29.89 -13.36 22.72
C ASN A 732 -28.58 -14.17 22.81
N LYS A 733 -28.53 -15.37 22.18
CA LYS A 733 -27.31 -16.20 22.18
C LYS A 733 -26.17 -15.54 21.43
N ILE A 734 -26.47 -14.90 20.30
CA ILE A 734 -25.50 -14.19 19.46
C ILE A 734 -24.93 -12.99 20.23
N PHE A 735 -25.79 -12.11 20.76
CA PHE A 735 -25.35 -10.95 21.52
C PHE A 735 -24.57 -11.32 22.78
N LYS A 736 -25.01 -12.35 23.52
CA LYS A 736 -24.26 -12.85 24.69
C LYS A 736 -22.85 -13.30 24.34
N ARG A 737 -22.68 -14.00 23.21
CA ARG A 737 -21.36 -14.46 22.74
C ARG A 737 -20.52 -13.32 22.16
N ALA A 738 -21.14 -12.38 21.45
CA ALA A 738 -20.48 -11.19 20.93
C ALA A 738 -19.89 -10.36 22.08
N ILE A 739 -20.68 -10.09 23.13
CA ILE A 739 -20.21 -9.34 24.31
C ILE A 739 -19.09 -10.09 25.05
N GLN A 740 -19.18 -11.41 25.18
CA GLN A 740 -18.09 -12.23 25.74
C GLN A 740 -16.79 -12.09 24.94
N ARG A 741 -16.88 -12.04 23.60
CA ARG A 741 -15.73 -11.87 22.70
C ARG A 741 -15.12 -10.47 22.76
N CYS A 742 -15.90 -9.44 23.07
CA CYS A 742 -15.38 -8.10 23.30
C CYS A 742 -14.52 -7.99 24.57
N GLY A 743 -14.57 -8.96 25.48
CA GLY A 743 -13.72 -8.98 26.69
C GLY A 743 -14.07 -7.93 27.75
N THR A 744 -15.11 -7.10 27.51
CA THR A 744 -15.57 -6.03 28.41
C THR A 744 -17.10 -6.01 28.50
N LYS A 745 -17.64 -5.56 29.64
CA LYS A 745 -19.08 -5.35 29.85
C LYS A 745 -19.58 -4.00 29.33
N THR A 746 -18.68 -3.14 28.87
CA THR A 746 -19.00 -1.83 28.30
C THR A 746 -18.34 -1.65 26.93
N PRO A 747 -18.60 -2.53 25.95
CA PRO A 747 -18.08 -2.35 24.61
C PRO A 747 -18.66 -1.07 23.97
N THR A 748 -17.85 -0.42 23.14
CA THR A 748 -18.33 0.63 22.24
C THR A 748 -19.31 0.03 21.22
N ASP A 749 -20.18 0.87 20.66
CA ASP A 749 -21.24 0.38 19.79
C ASP A 749 -20.67 -0.22 18.49
N ASP A 750 -19.60 0.35 17.93
CA ASP A 750 -18.88 -0.18 16.76
C ASP A 750 -18.27 -1.57 17.04
N ALA A 751 -17.60 -1.74 18.19
CA ALA A 751 -16.99 -3.01 18.58
C ALA A 751 -18.06 -4.10 18.77
N LEU A 752 -19.21 -3.73 19.34
CA LEU A 752 -20.33 -4.64 19.53
C LEU A 752 -21.01 -5.02 18.20
N ILE A 753 -21.17 -4.07 17.28
CA ILE A 753 -21.68 -4.33 15.91
C ILE A 753 -20.80 -5.35 15.20
N VAL A 754 -19.48 -5.13 15.18
CA VAL A 754 -18.52 -6.05 14.54
C VAL A 754 -18.61 -7.44 15.17
N ALA A 755 -18.62 -7.51 16.50
CA ALA A 755 -18.69 -8.78 17.23
C ALA A 755 -19.99 -9.55 16.94
N VAL A 756 -21.13 -8.86 16.83
CA VAL A 756 -22.42 -9.47 16.51
C VAL A 756 -22.42 -10.06 15.10
N TYR A 757 -21.97 -9.31 14.09
CA TYR A 757 -21.95 -9.81 12.71
C TYR A 757 -20.92 -10.92 12.49
N ASN A 758 -19.75 -10.84 13.13
CA ASN A 758 -18.77 -11.92 13.09
C ASN A 758 -19.30 -13.20 13.76
N GLU A 759 -20.05 -13.07 14.85
CA GLU A 759 -20.72 -14.22 15.46
C GLU A 759 -21.81 -14.77 14.54
N ARG A 760 -22.64 -13.93 13.90
CA ARG A 760 -23.67 -14.37 12.91
C ARG A 760 -23.04 -15.13 11.74
N ALA A 761 -21.89 -14.69 11.24
CA ALA A 761 -21.15 -15.29 10.12
C ALA A 761 -20.27 -16.51 10.50
N ALA A 762 -20.20 -16.85 11.79
CA ALA A 762 -19.26 -17.86 12.29
C ALA A 762 -19.39 -19.22 11.57
N ASP A 763 -18.22 -19.85 11.38
CA ASP A 763 -18.05 -21.10 10.64
C ASP A 763 -18.60 -21.04 9.22
N ASN A 764 -18.44 -19.90 8.55
CA ASN A 764 -19.00 -19.62 7.22
C ASN A 764 -20.51 -19.91 7.18
N GLY A 765 -21.23 -19.44 8.20
CA GLY A 765 -22.66 -19.63 8.39
C GLY A 765 -23.06 -21.02 8.90
N ARG A 766 -22.14 -22.00 8.97
CA ARG A 766 -22.45 -23.38 9.41
C ARG A 766 -22.92 -23.44 10.86
N LYS A 767 -22.49 -22.51 11.71
CA LYS A 767 -22.84 -22.47 13.14
C LYS A 767 -24.33 -22.24 13.40
N TYR A 768 -24.95 -21.37 12.60
CA TYR A 768 -26.35 -20.97 12.76
C TYR A 768 -27.25 -21.47 11.61
N PHE A 769 -26.66 -21.94 10.50
CA PHE A 769 -27.35 -22.47 9.31
C PHE A 769 -26.81 -23.85 8.90
N GLY A 770 -26.55 -24.72 9.88
CA GLY A 770 -25.91 -26.03 9.66
C GLY A 770 -26.70 -26.99 8.75
N SER A 771 -28.03 -26.84 8.67
CA SER A 771 -28.90 -27.62 7.79
C SER A 771 -29.05 -27.03 6.38
N SER A 772 -28.56 -25.82 6.14
CA SER A 772 -28.62 -25.15 4.82
C SER A 772 -27.49 -25.65 3.92
N ASN A 773 -27.73 -25.70 2.60
CA ASN A 773 -26.68 -26.04 1.63
C ASN A 773 -25.61 -24.93 1.51
N ASN A 774 -24.49 -25.23 0.83
CA ASN A 774 -23.35 -24.32 0.78
C ASN A 774 -23.66 -22.95 0.15
N ASN A 775 -24.43 -22.94 -0.93
CA ASN A 775 -24.79 -21.72 -1.64
C ASN A 775 -25.66 -20.80 -0.78
N ILE A 776 -26.59 -21.38 -0.01
CA ILE A 776 -27.42 -20.63 0.94
C ILE A 776 -26.56 -20.06 2.08
N ARG A 777 -25.61 -20.84 2.61
CA ARG A 777 -24.71 -20.34 3.67
C ARG A 777 -23.84 -19.18 3.17
N GLN A 778 -23.25 -19.31 1.98
CA GLN A 778 -22.46 -18.24 1.37
C GLN A 778 -23.29 -16.98 1.12
N SER A 779 -24.51 -17.12 0.61
CA SER A 779 -25.43 -15.98 0.41
C SER A 779 -25.75 -15.26 1.73
N VAL A 780 -26.00 -16.01 2.80
CA VAL A 780 -26.32 -15.45 4.12
C VAL A 780 -25.11 -14.79 4.77
N VAL A 781 -23.92 -15.38 4.67
CA VAL A 781 -22.68 -14.78 5.18
C VAL A 781 -22.33 -13.51 4.41
N LYS A 782 -22.52 -13.50 3.08
CA LYS A 782 -22.36 -12.30 2.25
C LYS A 782 -23.29 -11.18 2.71
N ARG A 783 -24.56 -11.48 3.00
CA ARG A 783 -25.51 -10.51 3.59
C ARG A 783 -24.96 -9.94 4.90
N PHE A 784 -24.43 -10.78 5.81
CA PHE A 784 -23.91 -10.31 7.10
C PHE A 784 -22.71 -9.39 6.97
N ASN A 785 -21.83 -9.66 6.01
CA ASN A 785 -20.68 -8.79 5.76
C ASN A 785 -21.13 -7.44 5.20
N ASN A 786 -22.09 -7.41 4.27
CA ASN A 786 -22.63 -6.18 3.71
C ASN A 786 -23.38 -5.36 4.77
N GLU A 787 -24.25 -6.01 5.56
CA GLU A 787 -25.04 -5.36 6.60
C GLU A 787 -24.17 -4.84 7.75
N LYS A 788 -23.02 -5.49 8.03
CA LYS A 788 -22.00 -4.99 8.96
C LYS A 788 -21.40 -3.67 8.47
N LEU A 789 -21.04 -3.60 7.18
CA LEU A 789 -20.46 -2.39 6.59
C LEU A 789 -21.49 -1.25 6.53
N ASP A 790 -22.74 -1.56 6.16
CA ASP A 790 -23.85 -0.60 6.22
C ASP A 790 -24.08 -0.10 7.66
N ALA A 791 -23.99 -0.98 8.68
CA ALA A 791 -24.14 -0.59 10.08
C ALA A 791 -23.01 0.32 10.56
N LEU A 792 -21.75 0.01 10.22
CA LEU A 792 -20.62 0.86 10.61
C LEU A 792 -20.72 2.25 9.96
N LYS A 793 -21.17 2.31 8.70
CA LYS A 793 -21.41 3.58 8.01
C LYS A 793 -22.57 4.37 8.64
N SER A 794 -23.67 3.68 8.97
CA SER A 794 -24.82 4.25 9.69
C SER A 794 -24.42 4.85 11.04
N LEU A 795 -23.59 4.15 11.82
CA LEU A 795 -23.10 4.64 13.12
C LEU A 795 -22.22 5.88 12.97
N GLU A 796 -21.34 5.90 11.96
CA GLU A 796 -20.52 7.07 11.64
C GLU A 796 -21.38 8.31 11.33
N LEU A 797 -22.43 8.14 10.51
CA LEU A 797 -23.37 9.21 10.15
C LEU A 797 -24.22 9.66 11.36
N GLU A 798 -24.69 8.72 12.19
CA GLU A 798 -25.43 9.01 13.43
C GLU A 798 -24.60 9.87 14.40
N LEU A 799 -23.33 9.52 14.59
CA LEU A 799 -22.41 10.28 15.46
C LEU A 799 -22.11 11.67 14.89
N LYS A 800 -21.96 11.80 13.56
CA LYS A 800 -21.80 13.10 12.87
C LYS A 800 -23.03 13.99 13.06
N ALA A 801 -24.24 13.45 12.89
CA ALA A 801 -25.48 14.19 13.10
C ALA A 801 -25.65 14.65 14.56
N ALA A 802 -25.29 13.81 15.54
CA ALA A 802 -25.34 14.16 16.96
C ALA A 802 -24.34 15.29 17.32
N THR A 803 -23.16 15.30 16.69
CA THR A 803 -22.14 16.33 16.90
C THR A 803 -22.55 17.68 16.30
N GLN A 804 -23.20 17.68 15.14
CA GLN A 804 -23.75 18.90 14.51
C GLN A 804 -24.94 19.48 15.28
N ALA A 805 -25.79 18.64 15.88
CA ALA A 805 -26.90 19.09 16.73
C ALA A 805 -26.43 19.78 18.03
N GLN A 806 -25.26 19.41 18.57
CA GLN A 806 -24.67 20.06 19.75
C GLN A 806 -23.98 21.40 19.44
N GLN A 807 -23.55 21.64 18.20
CA GLN A 807 -22.96 22.92 17.77
C GLN A 807 -24.01 23.99 17.42
N GLY A 808 -25.29 23.61 17.31
CA GLY A 808 -26.42 24.53 17.04
C GLY A 808 -27.02 25.22 18.27
N SER A 809 -26.62 24.86 19.49
CA SER A 809 -27.01 25.60 20.71
C SER A 809 -25.96 26.66 21.03
N THR A 810 -26.34 27.93 20.88
CA THR A 810 -25.54 29.11 21.22
C THR A 810 -24.90 28.97 22.61
N PRO A 811 -23.57 29.17 22.78
CA PRO A 811 -22.96 29.20 24.10
C PRO A 811 -23.53 30.40 24.88
N GLY A 812 -24.37 30.09 25.87
CA GLY A 812 -24.85 31.06 26.84
C GLY A 812 -23.67 31.74 27.53
N ALA A 813 -23.73 33.07 27.58
CA ALA A 813 -22.82 33.91 28.32
C ALA A 813 -22.61 33.38 29.75
N VAL A 814 -21.37 33.07 30.11
CA VAL A 814 -20.97 32.86 31.49
C VAL A 814 -21.10 34.22 32.20
N THR A 815 -22.22 34.41 32.90
CA THR A 815 -22.39 35.51 33.84
C THR A 815 -21.90 35.01 35.20
N LEU A 816 -20.77 35.52 35.67
CA LEU A 816 -20.28 35.23 37.01
C LEU A 816 -21.17 35.93 38.04
N PRO A 817 -21.65 35.25 39.10
CA PRO A 817 -22.38 35.90 40.18
C PRO A 817 -21.40 36.65 41.08
N VAL A 818 -21.53 37.97 41.13
CA VAL A 818 -20.97 38.81 42.19
C VAL A 818 -21.83 38.60 43.44
N GLY A 819 -21.24 37.99 44.47
CA GLY A 819 -21.78 37.99 45.84
C GLY A 819 -21.11 39.09 46.69
N PRO A 820 -21.78 39.64 47.71
CA PRO A 820 -21.34 40.85 48.38
C PRO A 820 -20.26 40.56 49.43
N GLN A 821 -19.12 41.26 49.33
CA GLN A 821 -18.43 41.98 50.41
C GLN A 821 -17.18 42.69 49.87
#